data_AF-A0A7C8EV63-F1
#
_entry.id   AF-A0A7C8EV63-F1
#
_cell.length_a   1.000
_cell.length_b   1.000
_cell.length_c   1.000
_cell.angle_alpha   90.00
_cell.angle_beta   90.00
_cell.angle_gamma   90.00
#
_symmetry.space_group_name_H-M   'P 1'
#
loop_
_entity.id
_entity.type
_entity.pdbx_description
1 polymer ?
#
loop_
_entity_poly.entity_id
_entity_poly.type
_entity_poly.pdbx_seq_one_letter_code
_entity_poly.pdbx_strand_id
1 'polypeptide(L)'
;MSILGDTTAPEVTNIILVGPNTIVVEFSGSITWIPYGTPSVILLNGTGTGIVTDGFLAGNLLTLTTSVSIAPTDWLLMIAGGDFADASGNVTISGMKLAFGGTGDNTIDLSASTTDGLLIVGHDGNDTLIGGTADEILAGGQGDDILDGGAGFDIAYYNREPAGVTVNLALTTPQHTGGIGGSGASDLDTLLNIEGLSGSEFDDILIGNTLDNRLYGNGGNDTLDGGVGSDTAFYSGTRSNYIITQSGSNYIVSDIVGTNGTDTLTNMERIQFSDITIVVSEGGDGDDTLAGGDNDDILTGGDGDDILTGGAGDDILIGGAGIDTFNVDAGTDTLADAVPGTDIINISSNATAVQSLTVASASYATNTTNNGTLVINALASTPSTITGSSGIDIITGSSAGDTLAGGANNDILNGNLGADAMSGGLGDDIYYVDNEGDSVIETESGASSALGLTRLGLSLDSNIDKVIASISYTLGSALENLDLAAGSGNLTGTGNALANVLTGNEGNNTLTGGAGNDTLDGGAGIDIAAYSGNRSSFSLARSGANLTVTDSTGAEGVDTTTNIERLDFNDSRLAVDVIDGNAGTTAKILGAVFGKDSVSNTAYVGIGLTYLDGGMSYQDLMLLALNAKLGTGFSNTDLVNLLYYNLVDVLPSAVDLGYWTGTLTSGQFTQTSLAVMAADHSLNTANINLTGLAQTGIVYT
;
A
#
# COMPACT_ATOMS: atom_id res chain seq x y z
N MET A 1 45.62 -10.08 32.18
CA MET A 1 45.33 -10.83 33.42
C MET A 1 46.14 -12.13 33.38
N SER A 2 47.10 -12.33 34.27
CA SER A 2 47.85 -13.59 34.39
C SER A 2 47.64 -14.08 35.82
N ILE A 3 46.96 -15.21 35.96
CA ILE A 3 46.72 -15.86 37.24
C ILE A 3 47.92 -16.76 37.50
N LEU A 4 48.80 -16.37 38.41
CA LEU A 4 49.89 -17.21 38.87
C LEU A 4 49.54 -17.78 40.25
N GLY A 5 49.22 -19.07 40.25
CA GLY A 5 49.44 -19.97 41.39
C GLY A 5 48.41 -19.94 42.51
N ASP A 6 47.17 -20.36 42.23
CA ASP A 6 46.36 -21.08 43.21
C ASP A 6 45.44 -22.09 42.48
N THR A 7 45.22 -23.25 43.09
CA THR A 7 44.47 -24.39 42.54
C THR A 7 42.95 -24.24 42.62
N THR A 8 42.44 -23.10 43.06
CA THR A 8 41.03 -22.69 42.93
C THR A 8 40.98 -21.30 42.30
N ALA A 9 41.05 -21.24 40.97
CA ALA A 9 40.89 -19.97 40.27
C ALA A 9 39.43 -19.50 40.41
N PRO A 10 39.16 -18.26 40.84
CA PRO A 10 37.81 -17.71 40.84
C PRO A 10 37.29 -17.63 39.39
N GLU A 11 36.11 -18.20 39.15
CA GLU A 11 35.43 -18.18 37.87
C GLU A 11 34.65 -16.89 37.73
N VAL A 12 34.55 -16.34 36.51
CA VAL A 12 33.62 -15.24 36.24
C VAL A 12 32.21 -15.81 36.40
N THR A 13 31.48 -15.33 37.39
CA THR A 13 30.08 -15.72 37.62
C THR A 13 29.14 -14.88 36.79
N ASN A 14 29.50 -13.62 36.52
CA ASN A 14 28.61 -12.70 35.82
C ASN A 14 29.35 -11.59 35.07
N ILE A 15 28.71 -11.06 34.02
CA ILE A 15 29.18 -9.91 33.24
C ILE A 15 27.96 -9.01 32.98
N ILE A 16 27.90 -7.84 33.62
CA ILE A 16 26.78 -6.88 33.54
C ILE A 16 27.19 -5.72 32.63
N LEU A 17 26.40 -5.45 31.59
CA LEU A 17 26.58 -4.29 30.71
C LEU A 17 25.78 -3.11 31.26
N VAL A 18 26.46 -2.10 31.80
CA VAL A 18 25.84 -0.94 32.47
C VAL A 18 25.79 0.29 31.53
N GLY A 19 25.97 0.06 30.23
CA GLY A 19 25.98 1.09 29.19
C GLY A 19 27.02 0.84 28.10
N PRO A 20 27.13 1.74 27.09
CA PRO A 20 27.91 1.50 25.87
C PRO A 20 29.42 1.33 26.10
N ASN A 21 29.94 1.70 27.27
CA ASN A 21 31.37 1.62 27.60
C ASN A 21 31.64 1.00 28.99
N THR A 22 30.68 0.33 29.62
CA THR A 22 30.82 -0.13 31.01
C THR A 22 30.39 -1.57 31.16
N ILE A 23 31.30 -2.38 31.72
CA ILE A 23 31.08 -3.79 32.02
C ILE A 23 31.48 -4.03 33.48
N VAL A 24 30.56 -4.56 34.29
CA VAL A 24 30.84 -5.06 35.64
C VAL A 24 31.05 -6.57 35.53
N VAL A 25 32.10 -7.10 36.16
CA VAL A 25 32.43 -8.54 36.11
C VAL A 25 32.50 -9.08 37.52
N GLU A 26 31.65 -10.06 37.81
CA GLU A 26 31.59 -10.73 39.11
C GLU A 26 32.37 -12.04 39.07
N PHE A 27 32.91 -12.44 40.23
CA PHE A 27 33.74 -13.64 40.35
C PHE A 27 33.33 -14.52 41.53
N SER A 28 33.43 -15.84 41.39
CA SER A 28 33.08 -16.84 42.41
C SER A 28 34.08 -16.93 43.59
N GLY A 29 35.11 -16.08 43.64
CA GLY A 29 36.12 -16.09 44.70
C GLY A 29 37.08 -14.91 44.68
N SER A 30 38.01 -14.88 45.65
CA SER A 30 38.90 -13.73 45.89
C SER A 30 39.98 -13.57 44.82
N ILE A 31 40.09 -12.37 44.26
CA ILE A 31 41.16 -11.98 43.32
C ILE A 31 42.21 -11.17 44.07
N THR A 32 43.48 -11.56 43.95
CA THR A 32 44.60 -10.75 44.46
C THR A 32 45.16 -9.91 43.31
N TRP A 33 45.08 -8.59 43.44
CA TRP A 33 45.65 -7.65 42.47
C TRP A 33 46.93 -6.99 43.02
N ILE A 34 47.95 -6.84 42.15
CA ILE A 34 49.17 -6.09 42.47
C ILE A 34 49.22 -4.86 41.55
N PRO A 35 49.02 -3.63 42.07
CA PRO A 35 49.10 -2.42 41.28
C PRO A 35 50.52 -2.17 40.74
N TYR A 36 50.62 -1.80 39.46
CA TYR A 36 51.72 -0.97 38.96
C TYR A 36 51.14 0.41 38.60
N GLY A 37 51.24 1.38 39.51
CA GLY A 37 50.80 2.77 39.32
C GLY A 37 49.80 3.27 40.36
N THR A 38 49.45 4.56 40.30
CA THR A 38 48.36 5.18 41.08
C THR A 38 47.03 4.54 40.68
N PRO A 39 46.30 3.87 41.58
CA PRO A 39 45.13 3.10 41.19
C PRO A 39 43.90 3.99 41.06
N SER A 40 43.00 3.62 40.15
CA SER A 40 41.66 4.20 39.98
C SER A 40 40.54 3.22 40.34
N VAL A 41 40.85 2.04 40.90
CA VAL A 41 39.86 1.01 41.26
C VAL A 41 40.36 0.20 42.46
N ILE A 42 39.48 -0.05 43.44
CA ILE A 42 39.67 -1.03 44.54
C ILE A 42 38.43 -1.94 44.57
N LEU A 43 38.64 -3.27 44.65
CA LEU A 43 37.61 -4.30 44.84
C LEU A 43 37.97 -5.13 46.09
N LEU A 44 37.00 -5.46 46.96
CA LEU A 44 37.17 -6.47 48.02
C LEU A 44 35.90 -7.33 48.17
N ASN A 45 36.10 -8.63 48.39
CA ASN A 45 35.08 -9.69 48.44
C ASN A 45 34.49 -9.88 49.85
N GLY A 46 33.26 -10.39 49.88
CA GLY A 46 32.47 -10.74 51.06
C GLY A 46 32.95 -11.96 51.85
N THR A 47 32.37 -12.04 53.05
CA THR A 47 32.34 -13.18 54.02
C THR A 47 33.58 -13.49 54.86
N GLY A 48 34.69 -12.75 54.75
CA GLY A 48 35.91 -13.01 55.55
C GLY A 48 36.37 -11.85 56.43
N THR A 49 36.42 -12.04 57.75
CA THR A 49 37.15 -11.15 58.68
C THR A 49 38.65 -11.13 58.33
N GLY A 50 39.12 -10.08 57.65
CA GLY A 50 40.50 -9.97 57.17
C GLY A 50 41.01 -8.54 57.17
N ILE A 51 42.06 -8.30 57.95
CA ILE A 51 42.70 -7.02 58.26
C ILE A 51 43.54 -6.52 57.06
N VAL A 52 43.38 -5.26 56.66
CA VAL A 52 44.42 -4.51 55.92
C VAL A 52 45.22 -3.70 56.93
N THR A 53 46.53 -3.95 56.98
CA THR A 53 47.47 -3.27 57.87
C THR A 53 48.09 -2.06 57.18
N ASP A 54 47.89 -0.86 57.74
CA ASP A 54 48.98 -0.11 58.37
C ASP A 54 48.41 0.85 59.44
N GLY A 55 49.05 0.91 60.60
CA GLY A 55 48.76 1.89 61.68
C GLY A 55 47.86 1.44 62.84
N PHE A 56 48.49 1.04 63.95
CA PHE A 56 47.88 0.65 65.23
C PHE A 56 47.03 1.77 65.90
N LEU A 57 45.81 1.46 66.33
CA LEU A 57 45.30 1.66 67.70
C LEU A 57 44.09 0.74 67.94
N ALA A 58 44.15 -0.03 69.02
CA ALA A 58 43.15 -1.03 69.39
C ALA A 58 41.94 -0.39 70.09
N GLY A 59 40.73 -0.77 69.67
CA GLY A 59 39.46 -0.45 70.33
C GLY A 59 38.39 0.03 69.35
N ASN A 60 37.24 -0.64 69.38
CA ASN A 60 36.09 -0.48 68.47
C ASN A 60 35.65 0.97 68.20
N LEU A 61 35.09 1.16 66.99
CA LEU A 61 34.42 2.36 66.42
C LEU A 61 35.34 3.27 65.58
N LEU A 62 35.15 3.23 64.26
CA LEU A 62 35.74 4.20 63.33
C LEU A 62 34.88 5.48 63.35
N THR A 63 35.33 6.51 64.04
CA THR A 63 34.70 7.84 64.01
C THR A 63 35.41 8.72 62.98
N LEU A 64 34.77 8.98 61.84
CA LEU A 64 35.25 9.98 60.86
C LEU A 64 34.93 11.39 61.40
N THR A 65 35.96 12.20 61.65
CA THR A 65 35.82 13.54 62.27
C THR A 65 35.87 14.69 61.28
N THR A 66 35.91 14.44 59.98
CA THR A 66 35.84 15.49 58.94
C THR A 66 35.14 14.99 57.69
N SER A 67 34.26 15.83 57.13
CA SER A 67 33.55 15.65 55.86
C SER A 67 34.54 15.32 54.73
N VAL A 68 34.33 14.22 54.01
CA VAL A 68 35.08 13.91 52.78
C VAL A 68 34.27 14.46 51.60
N SER A 69 34.83 15.45 50.89
CA SER A 69 34.30 15.93 49.61
C SER A 69 35.10 15.28 48.49
N ILE A 70 34.43 14.51 47.63
CA ILE A 70 35.01 13.82 46.48
C ILE A 70 34.54 14.55 45.21
N ALA A 71 35.42 14.72 44.23
CA ALA A 71 35.13 15.46 43.01
C ALA A 71 34.21 14.64 42.06
N PRO A 72 33.37 15.31 41.23
CA PRO A 72 32.32 14.66 40.43
C PRO A 72 32.79 13.76 39.27
N THR A 73 34.10 13.46 39.16
CA THR A 73 34.67 12.62 38.08
C THR A 73 35.24 11.29 38.56
N ASP A 74 35.24 11.03 39.87
CA ASP A 74 35.83 9.82 40.43
C ASP A 74 34.74 8.79 40.74
N TRP A 75 34.75 7.67 40.01
CA TRP A 75 33.86 6.53 40.26
C TRP A 75 34.23 5.85 41.58
N LEU A 76 33.35 5.94 42.57
CA LEU A 76 33.46 5.19 43.81
C LEU A 76 32.44 4.05 43.82
N LEU A 77 32.95 2.82 43.87
CA LEU A 77 32.24 1.61 44.28
C LEU A 77 32.48 1.45 45.80
N MET A 78 31.42 1.39 46.61
CA MET A 78 31.52 1.02 48.03
C MET A 78 30.82 -0.31 48.32
N ILE A 79 31.44 -1.05 49.24
CA ILE A 79 31.31 -2.48 49.49
C ILE A 79 30.44 -2.70 50.73
N ALA A 80 29.57 -3.71 50.68
CA ALA A 80 28.84 -4.26 51.82
C ALA A 80 29.77 -4.76 52.94
N GLY A 81 29.52 -4.31 54.17
CA GLY A 81 30.16 -4.89 55.36
C GLY A 81 30.22 -3.96 56.56
N GLY A 82 29.06 -3.65 57.13
CA GLY A 82 28.90 -3.00 58.45
C GLY A 82 28.37 -1.58 58.35
N ASP A 83 27.40 -1.27 59.21
CA ASP A 83 26.75 0.04 59.40
C ASP A 83 27.75 1.19 59.26
N PHE A 84 27.81 1.79 58.06
CA PHE A 84 28.23 3.17 57.96
C PHE A 84 27.01 3.96 58.37
N ALA A 85 27.06 4.61 59.51
CA ALA A 85 26.06 5.56 59.95
C ALA A 85 26.83 6.64 60.70
N ASP A 86 26.42 7.89 60.57
CA ASP A 86 26.77 8.85 61.60
C ASP A 86 26.13 8.43 62.94
N ALA A 87 26.42 9.13 64.04
CA ALA A 87 25.88 8.79 65.36
C ALA A 87 24.34 8.83 65.47
N SER A 88 23.63 9.18 64.38
CA SER A 88 22.18 9.26 64.26
C SER A 88 21.57 8.24 63.29
N GLY A 89 22.38 7.43 62.58
CA GLY A 89 21.87 6.40 61.66
C GLY A 89 21.98 6.71 60.16
N ASN A 90 22.49 7.89 59.76
CA ASN A 90 22.40 8.33 58.37
C ASN A 90 23.72 8.20 57.60
N VAL A 91 23.65 7.78 56.33
CA VAL A 91 24.74 7.87 55.34
C VAL A 91 24.36 8.93 54.32
N THR A 92 25.18 9.98 54.17
CA THR A 92 24.99 10.95 53.08
C THR A 92 26.04 10.69 52.01
N ILE A 93 25.61 10.26 50.82
CA ILE A 93 26.49 10.00 49.68
C ILE A 93 26.21 11.05 48.59
N SER A 94 27.26 11.70 48.08
CA SER A 94 27.17 12.65 46.96
C SER A 94 28.13 12.23 45.85
N GLY A 95 27.60 12.02 44.63
CA GLY A 95 28.38 11.76 43.41
C GLY A 95 28.58 10.29 42.98
N MET A 96 27.83 9.34 43.54
CA MET A 96 27.88 7.92 43.11
C MET A 96 26.87 7.63 41.99
N LYS A 97 27.21 6.69 41.10
CA LYS A 97 26.30 6.16 40.05
C LYS A 97 25.70 4.79 40.37
N LEU A 98 26.17 4.12 41.43
CA LEU A 98 25.70 2.80 41.87
C LEU A 98 25.75 2.70 43.40
N ALA A 99 24.70 2.20 44.05
CA ALA A 99 24.66 1.90 45.49
C ALA A 99 24.17 0.45 45.71
N PHE A 100 24.91 -0.34 46.50
CA PHE A 100 24.61 -1.75 46.78
C PHE A 100 24.49 -2.00 48.29
N GLY A 101 23.47 -2.75 48.69
CA GLY A 101 23.31 -3.36 49.99
C GLY A 101 24.21 -4.59 50.17
N GLY A 102 24.21 -5.11 51.38
CA GLY A 102 24.82 -6.38 51.76
C GLY A 102 23.80 -7.50 51.86
N THR A 103 24.17 -8.56 52.57
CA THR A 103 23.24 -9.64 52.94
C THR A 103 22.57 -9.29 54.27
N GLY A 104 21.23 -9.24 54.31
CA GLY A 104 20.38 -8.89 55.45
C GLY A 104 19.87 -7.44 55.38
N ASP A 105 18.84 -7.12 56.17
CA ASP A 105 18.10 -5.85 56.15
C ASP A 105 19.01 -4.61 56.16
N ASN A 106 18.88 -3.75 55.14
CA ASN A 106 19.68 -2.56 54.95
C ASN A 106 18.81 -1.30 54.81
N THR A 107 19.41 -0.15 55.12
CA THR A 107 18.83 1.15 54.80
C THR A 107 19.82 1.91 53.95
N ILE A 108 19.44 2.16 52.69
CA ILE A 108 20.22 2.94 51.73
C ILE A 108 19.47 4.25 51.51
N ASP A 109 19.98 5.33 52.11
CA ASP A 109 19.39 6.66 52.03
C ASP A 109 20.22 7.57 51.12
N LEU A 110 19.62 7.95 49.99
CA LEU A 110 20.16 8.82 48.97
C LEU A 110 19.33 10.09 48.81
N SER A 111 18.52 10.46 49.81
CA SER A 111 17.67 11.67 49.82
C SER A 111 18.41 12.99 49.60
N ALA A 112 19.73 13.01 49.81
CA ALA A 112 20.59 14.17 49.56
C ALA A 112 21.30 14.12 48.18
N SER A 113 21.12 13.04 47.42
CA SER A 113 21.69 12.86 46.09
C SER A 113 20.94 13.68 45.05
N THR A 114 21.70 14.25 44.13
CA THR A 114 21.19 14.96 42.96
C THR A 114 21.76 14.35 41.67
N THR A 115 22.13 13.07 41.71
CA THR A 115 22.88 12.39 40.64
C THR A 115 21.92 11.54 39.82
N ASP A 116 21.76 11.93 38.56
CA ASP A 116 20.86 11.27 37.60
C ASP A 116 21.30 9.86 37.19
N GLY A 117 20.34 8.95 37.05
CA GLY A 117 20.51 7.56 36.59
C GLY A 117 21.21 6.65 37.60
N LEU A 118 20.97 6.85 38.89
CA LEU A 118 21.57 6.05 39.96
C LEU A 118 20.79 4.74 40.17
N LEU A 119 21.49 3.60 40.07
CA LEU A 119 20.95 2.29 40.44
C LEU A 119 21.19 2.01 41.94
N ILE A 120 20.13 1.71 42.65
CA ILE A 120 20.10 1.33 44.07
C ILE A 120 19.67 -0.13 44.16
N VAL A 121 20.48 -0.98 44.79
CA VAL A 121 20.20 -2.43 44.91
C VAL A 121 20.26 -2.86 46.38
N GLY A 122 19.20 -3.47 46.90
CA GLY A 122 19.13 -4.01 48.27
C GLY A 122 19.84 -5.36 48.42
N HIS A 123 19.51 -6.32 47.54
CA HIS A 123 19.94 -7.74 47.53
C HIS A 123 19.04 -8.68 48.34
N ASP A 124 19.50 -9.20 49.48
CA ASP A 124 18.76 -10.18 50.29
C ASP A 124 18.47 -9.51 51.64
N GLY A 125 17.24 -9.60 52.15
CA GLY A 125 16.83 -9.00 53.42
C GLY A 125 15.71 -7.99 53.21
N ASN A 126 15.09 -7.53 54.30
CA ASN A 126 14.04 -6.51 54.21
C ASN A 126 14.69 -5.12 54.17
N ASP A 127 14.90 -4.60 52.97
CA ASP A 127 15.65 -3.39 52.71
C ASP A 127 14.77 -2.13 52.68
N THR A 128 15.37 -0.98 52.93
CA THR A 128 14.75 0.34 52.79
C THR A 128 15.63 1.17 51.88
N LEU A 129 15.17 1.39 50.65
CA LEU A 129 15.83 2.14 49.60
C LEU A 129 15.15 3.49 49.47
N ILE A 130 15.87 4.59 49.69
CA ILE A 130 15.36 5.95 49.59
C ILE A 130 16.17 6.70 48.55
N GLY A 131 15.53 7.09 47.45
CA GLY A 131 16.08 7.90 46.38
C GLY A 131 16.19 9.39 46.73
N GLY A 132 16.68 10.15 45.78
CA GLY A 132 17.09 11.55 45.89
C GLY A 132 16.12 12.50 45.21
N THR A 133 16.68 13.46 44.48
CA THR A 133 15.92 14.44 43.69
C THR A 133 16.11 14.26 42.16
N ALA A 134 16.73 13.16 41.73
CA ALA A 134 17.02 12.87 40.32
C ALA A 134 16.38 11.53 39.95
N ASP A 135 16.52 11.09 38.69
CA ASP A 135 15.88 9.86 38.24
C ASP A 135 16.69 8.64 38.71
N GLU A 136 16.06 7.73 39.45
CA GLU A 136 16.71 6.54 40.00
C GLU A 136 16.06 5.21 39.57
N ILE A 137 16.85 4.15 39.65
CA ILE A 137 16.39 2.76 39.45
C ILE A 137 16.58 2.04 40.77
N LEU A 138 15.50 1.49 41.33
CA LEU A 138 15.47 0.85 42.64
C LEU A 138 15.16 -0.64 42.48
N ALA A 139 16.06 -1.50 42.95
CA ALA A 139 15.88 -2.95 42.98
C ALA A 139 16.01 -3.44 44.43
N GLY A 140 14.88 -3.78 45.06
CA GLY A 140 14.85 -4.32 46.42
C GLY A 140 15.61 -5.66 46.50
N GLY A 141 15.07 -6.66 45.83
CA GLY A 141 15.64 -8.01 45.77
C GLY A 141 14.75 -8.98 46.55
N GLN A 142 15.36 -9.93 47.27
CA GLN A 142 14.62 -10.87 48.11
C GLN A 142 14.33 -10.22 49.47
N GLY A 143 13.09 -10.25 49.94
CA GLY A 143 12.66 -9.67 51.21
C GLY A 143 11.37 -8.85 51.07
N ASP A 144 10.85 -8.40 52.20
CA ASP A 144 9.80 -7.36 52.21
C ASP A 144 10.48 -5.98 52.20
N ASP A 145 10.62 -5.35 51.02
CA ASP A 145 11.38 -4.11 50.86
C ASP A 145 10.52 -2.84 50.91
N ILE A 146 11.14 -1.71 51.19
CA ILE A 146 10.56 -0.37 51.03
C ILE A 146 11.37 0.36 49.96
N LEU A 147 10.73 0.67 48.84
CA LEU A 147 11.31 1.41 47.72
C LEU A 147 10.65 2.78 47.67
N ASP A 148 11.37 3.82 48.11
CA ASP A 148 10.94 5.22 48.03
C ASP A 148 11.81 5.93 46.99
N GLY A 149 11.26 6.29 45.83
CA GLY A 149 12.02 6.98 44.78
C GLY A 149 12.41 8.42 45.14
N GLY A 150 11.68 9.05 46.06
CA GLY A 150 11.90 10.45 46.40
C GLY A 150 11.27 11.38 45.38
N ALA A 151 12.08 12.21 44.71
CA ALA A 151 11.61 13.10 43.66
C ALA A 151 12.42 12.88 42.39
N GLY A 152 11.78 12.94 41.24
CA GLY A 152 12.41 12.56 39.98
C GLY A 152 11.44 11.71 39.18
N PHE A 153 11.95 11.02 38.17
CA PHE A 153 11.26 9.87 37.59
C PHE A 153 11.96 8.60 38.04
N ASP A 154 11.30 7.81 38.87
CA ASP A 154 11.92 6.66 39.52
C ASP A 154 11.33 5.34 39.04
N ILE A 155 12.19 4.32 38.86
CA ILE A 155 11.80 2.99 38.35
C ILE A 155 12.01 1.94 39.43
N ALA A 156 10.96 1.19 39.78
CA ALA A 156 11.11 -0.07 40.51
C ALA A 156 11.45 -1.21 39.53
N TYR A 157 12.52 -1.95 39.83
CA TYR A 157 13.22 -2.81 38.87
C TYR A 157 13.22 -4.28 39.31
N TYR A 158 12.38 -5.09 38.66
CA TYR A 158 12.10 -6.50 38.97
C TYR A 158 12.62 -7.49 37.91
N ASN A 159 13.48 -7.05 37.01
CA ASN A 159 13.98 -7.87 35.89
C ASN A 159 14.76 -9.13 36.31
N ARG A 160 15.10 -9.26 37.59
CA ARG A 160 15.87 -10.37 38.18
C ARG A 160 15.00 -11.32 38.99
N GLU A 161 13.71 -11.03 39.10
CA GLU A 161 12.79 -11.90 39.81
C GLU A 161 12.66 -13.26 39.10
N PRO A 162 12.70 -14.38 39.84
CA PRO A 162 12.74 -15.71 39.25
C PRO A 162 11.36 -16.20 38.74
N ALA A 163 10.34 -15.35 38.81
CA ALA A 163 8.99 -15.58 38.30
C ALA A 163 8.26 -14.23 38.12
N GLY A 164 7.09 -14.27 37.47
CA GLY A 164 6.30 -13.09 37.17
C GLY A 164 5.81 -12.34 38.41
N VAL A 165 5.77 -11.01 38.31
CA VAL A 165 5.43 -10.08 39.39
C VAL A 165 4.05 -9.44 39.20
N THR A 166 3.43 -8.96 40.28
CA THR A 166 2.15 -8.22 40.20
C THR A 166 2.24 -6.93 40.99
N VAL A 167 2.54 -5.84 40.29
CA VAL A 167 2.87 -4.55 40.89
C VAL A 167 1.84 -3.49 40.47
N ASN A 168 1.39 -2.69 41.44
CA ASN A 168 0.41 -1.64 41.28
C ASN A 168 0.87 -0.37 42.00
N LEU A 169 1.22 0.67 41.25
CA LEU A 169 1.71 1.93 41.77
C LEU A 169 0.63 2.77 42.49
N ALA A 170 -0.65 2.47 42.32
CA ALA A 170 -1.73 3.11 43.06
C ALA A 170 -1.86 2.59 44.50
N LEU A 171 -1.19 1.49 44.86
CA LEU A 171 -1.16 0.94 46.21
C LEU A 171 0.00 1.52 47.02
N THR A 172 -0.29 1.98 48.24
CA THR A 172 0.72 2.41 49.22
C THR A 172 0.91 1.39 50.34
N THR A 173 0.45 0.16 50.13
CA THR A 173 0.54 -0.95 51.08
C THR A 173 1.44 -2.04 50.50
N PRO A 174 2.04 -2.91 51.33
CA PRO A 174 2.86 -4.01 50.85
C PRO A 174 2.12 -4.83 49.77
N GLN A 175 2.78 -5.07 48.65
CA GLN A 175 2.21 -5.68 47.45
C GLN A 175 3.13 -6.78 46.89
N HIS A 176 2.57 -7.70 46.11
CA HIS A 176 3.28 -8.91 45.69
C HIS A 176 4.26 -8.64 44.55
N THR A 177 5.53 -8.52 44.91
CA THR A 177 6.62 -8.24 43.98
C THR A 177 7.60 -9.41 43.85
N GLY A 178 7.59 -10.37 44.78
CA GLY A 178 8.32 -11.63 44.65
C GLY A 178 7.47 -12.77 44.07
N GLY A 179 7.98 -13.39 43.00
CA GLY A 179 7.29 -14.41 42.23
C GLY A 179 6.79 -15.61 43.05
N ILE A 180 5.55 -16.04 42.83
CA ILE A 180 4.95 -17.13 43.62
C ILE A 180 5.58 -18.48 43.23
N GLY A 181 6.57 -18.92 44.01
CA GLY A 181 7.38 -20.10 43.71
C GLY A 181 7.90 -20.91 44.90
N GLY A 182 7.32 -20.81 46.10
CA GLY A 182 7.37 -21.93 47.07
C GLY A 182 8.38 -21.92 48.23
N SER A 183 8.78 -20.77 48.78
CA SER A 183 9.54 -20.70 50.05
C SER A 183 8.94 -19.82 51.15
N GLY A 184 7.65 -19.48 51.12
CA GLY A 184 6.90 -19.10 52.33
C GLY A 184 7.41 -17.92 53.18
N ALA A 185 8.30 -17.07 52.65
CA ALA A 185 8.46 -15.71 53.11
C ALA A 185 7.55 -14.82 52.23
N SER A 186 6.88 -13.85 52.83
CA SER A 186 6.33 -12.73 52.07
C SER A 186 7.53 -12.01 51.46
N ASP A 187 7.53 -11.85 50.13
CA ASP A 187 8.31 -10.85 49.43
C ASP A 187 7.28 -9.79 48.99
N LEU A 188 6.90 -8.97 49.96
CA LEU A 188 5.93 -7.89 49.81
C LEU A 188 6.65 -6.55 49.89
N ASP A 189 6.83 -5.91 48.75
CA ASP A 189 7.43 -4.58 48.72
C ASP A 189 6.39 -3.49 48.94
N THR A 190 6.84 -2.38 49.53
CA THR A 190 6.11 -1.13 49.61
C THR A 190 6.77 -0.11 48.71
N LEU A 191 6.06 0.32 47.66
CA LEU A 191 6.55 1.30 46.69
C LEU A 191 5.96 2.68 47.03
N LEU A 192 6.81 3.70 47.06
CA LEU A 192 6.47 5.09 47.36
C LEU A 192 7.18 5.99 46.34
N ASN A 193 6.48 6.98 45.81
CA ASN A 193 7.06 7.95 44.85
C ASN A 193 7.82 7.24 43.70
N ILE A 194 7.14 6.30 43.04
CA ILE A 194 7.66 5.56 41.88
C ILE A 194 6.71 5.83 40.71
N GLU A 195 7.27 6.14 39.55
CA GLU A 195 6.52 6.42 38.32
C GLU A 195 6.79 5.37 37.22
N GLY A 196 7.81 4.53 37.38
CA GLY A 196 8.16 3.48 36.43
C GLY A 196 8.22 2.08 37.02
N LEU A 197 7.83 1.09 36.22
CA LEU A 197 7.92 -0.33 36.57
C LEU A 197 8.67 -1.08 35.48
N SER A 198 9.64 -1.91 35.88
CA SER A 198 10.26 -2.90 35.01
C SER A 198 9.99 -4.29 35.54
N GLY A 199 9.25 -5.09 34.76
CA GLY A 199 8.92 -6.49 34.99
C GLY A 199 10.12 -7.44 34.85
N SER A 200 9.85 -8.72 35.07
CA SER A 200 10.74 -9.88 35.01
C SER A 200 10.91 -10.41 33.58
N GLU A 201 11.47 -11.62 33.42
CA GLU A 201 11.47 -12.32 32.11
C GLU A 201 10.25 -13.26 31.94
N PHE A 202 9.25 -13.13 32.81
CA PHE A 202 8.06 -13.98 32.89
C PHE A 202 6.79 -13.13 32.86
N ASP A 203 5.66 -13.78 32.58
CA ASP A 203 4.33 -13.15 32.52
C ASP A 203 4.02 -12.28 33.76
N ASP A 204 4.10 -10.96 33.60
CA ASP A 204 3.92 -9.96 34.66
C ASP A 204 2.55 -9.26 34.58
N ILE A 205 2.16 -8.63 35.69
CA ILE A 205 1.04 -7.69 35.76
C ILE A 205 1.55 -6.38 36.35
N LEU A 206 1.70 -5.35 35.51
CA LEU A 206 2.21 -4.04 35.90
C LEU A 206 1.11 -2.99 35.74
N ILE A 207 0.75 -2.32 36.83
CA ILE A 207 -0.34 -1.35 36.89
C ILE A 207 0.22 0.00 37.38
N GLY A 208 -0.02 1.05 36.60
CA GLY A 208 0.34 2.43 36.91
C GLY A 208 -0.52 3.07 38.00
N ASN A 209 -0.39 4.38 38.14
CA ASN A 209 -1.12 5.21 39.09
C ASN A 209 -1.87 6.34 38.36
N THR A 210 -1.96 7.52 38.96
CA THR A 210 -2.64 8.69 38.36
C THR A 210 -1.66 9.69 37.73
N LEU A 211 -0.37 9.34 37.64
CA LEU A 211 0.69 10.13 37.05
C LEU A 211 1.16 9.44 35.76
N ASP A 212 1.89 10.16 34.93
CA ASP A 212 2.49 9.61 33.70
C ASP A 212 3.50 8.49 34.05
N ASN A 213 3.19 7.25 33.67
CA ASN A 213 3.97 6.07 33.99
C ASN A 213 4.77 5.51 32.80
N ARG A 214 5.90 4.85 33.12
CA ARG A 214 6.69 4.09 32.13
C ARG A 214 6.75 2.62 32.52
N LEU A 215 6.18 1.76 31.69
CA LEU A 215 6.07 0.33 31.97
C LEU A 215 6.93 -0.47 30.98
N TYR A 216 7.78 -1.34 31.53
CA TYR A 216 8.63 -2.26 30.77
C TYR A 216 8.23 -3.68 31.15
N GLY A 217 7.47 -4.39 30.30
CA GLY A 217 7.12 -5.80 30.53
C GLY A 217 8.35 -6.72 30.50
N ASN A 218 9.28 -6.43 29.59
CA ASN A 218 10.47 -7.23 29.28
C ASN A 218 10.13 -8.56 28.60
N GLY A 219 10.32 -9.71 29.24
CA GLY A 219 10.08 -11.02 28.65
C GLY A 219 8.84 -11.67 29.23
N GLY A 220 8.19 -12.58 28.49
CA GLY A 220 6.92 -13.17 28.94
C GLY A 220 5.71 -12.59 28.21
N ASN A 221 4.50 -12.97 28.63
CA ASN A 221 3.25 -12.37 28.16
C ASN A 221 2.70 -11.47 29.27
N ASP A 222 2.89 -10.17 29.12
CA ASP A 222 2.66 -9.22 30.19
C ASP A 222 1.30 -8.55 30.07
N THR A 223 0.76 -8.12 31.21
CA THR A 223 -0.40 -7.21 31.27
C THR A 223 0.08 -5.86 31.79
N LEU A 224 0.05 -4.85 30.92
CA LEU A 224 0.46 -3.49 31.23
C LEU A 224 -0.78 -2.59 31.26
N ASP A 225 -1.06 -1.97 32.39
CA ASP A 225 -2.16 -1.02 32.58
C ASP A 225 -1.58 0.33 33.01
N GLY A 226 -1.65 1.36 32.17
CA GLY A 226 -1.10 2.68 32.49
C GLY A 226 -1.86 3.40 33.61
N GLY A 227 -3.16 3.11 33.76
CA GLY A 227 -4.01 3.79 34.73
C GLY A 227 -4.53 5.12 34.19
N VAL A 228 -4.33 6.21 34.93
CA VAL A 228 -4.74 7.56 34.48
C VAL A 228 -3.49 8.38 34.30
N GLY A 229 -3.33 9.05 33.16
CA GLY A 229 -2.14 9.85 32.89
C GLY A 229 -1.80 9.81 31.41
N SER A 230 -0.57 10.21 31.06
CA SER A 230 0.03 9.92 29.75
C SER A 230 1.12 8.86 29.91
N ASP A 231 0.73 7.62 29.71
CA ASP A 231 1.51 6.44 30.00
C ASP A 231 2.26 5.93 28.78
N THR A 232 3.36 5.20 29.01
CA THR A 232 4.19 4.65 27.93
C THR A 232 4.64 3.22 28.19
N ALA A 233 4.35 2.34 27.25
CA ALA A 233 4.85 0.98 27.25
C ALA A 233 6.15 0.94 26.44
N PHE A 234 7.20 0.34 26.99
CA PHE A 234 8.53 0.31 26.38
C PHE A 234 8.93 -1.07 25.91
N TYR A 235 9.41 -1.13 24.68
CA TYR A 235 9.90 -2.31 23.98
C TYR A 235 11.34 -2.09 23.51
N SER A 236 12.19 -3.07 23.77
CA SER A 236 13.63 -2.98 23.50
C SER A 236 14.00 -3.24 22.02
N GLY A 237 13.11 -3.85 21.24
CA GLY A 237 13.29 -4.13 19.81
C GLY A 237 12.85 -2.98 18.89
N THR A 238 13.07 -3.13 17.59
CA THR A 238 12.56 -2.19 16.56
C THR A 238 11.08 -2.47 16.26
N ARG A 239 10.29 -1.47 15.82
CA ARG A 239 8.85 -1.65 15.53
C ARG A 239 8.55 -2.78 14.56
N SER A 240 9.44 -3.03 13.60
CA SER A 240 9.34 -4.14 12.63
C SER A 240 9.27 -5.53 13.24
N ASN A 241 9.70 -5.67 14.51
CA ASN A 241 9.75 -6.92 15.24
C ASN A 241 8.43 -7.23 15.96
N TYR A 242 7.46 -6.31 15.92
CA TYR A 242 6.22 -6.43 16.66
C TYR A 242 5.01 -6.36 15.75
N ILE A 243 3.94 -7.03 16.14
CA ILE A 243 2.60 -6.86 15.57
C ILE A 243 1.74 -6.21 16.64
N ILE A 244 1.08 -5.10 16.30
CA ILE A 244 0.15 -4.40 17.19
C ILE A 244 -1.27 -4.65 16.65
N THR A 245 -2.15 -5.14 17.50
CA THR A 245 -3.56 -5.40 17.16
C THR A 245 -4.46 -4.77 18.22
N GLN A 246 -5.45 -3.98 17.81
CA GLN A 246 -6.46 -3.48 18.74
C GLN A 246 -7.50 -4.58 19.05
N SER A 247 -7.85 -4.75 20.32
CA SER A 247 -8.82 -5.73 20.82
C SER A 247 -9.75 -5.10 21.86
N GLY A 248 -10.82 -4.46 21.41
CA GLY A 248 -11.63 -3.60 22.28
C GLY A 248 -10.88 -2.30 22.55
N SER A 249 -10.88 -1.80 23.79
CA SER A 249 -10.09 -0.64 24.24
C SER A 249 -8.64 -1.00 24.63
N ASN A 250 -8.18 -2.19 24.25
CA ASN A 250 -6.85 -2.69 24.61
C ASN A 250 -6.01 -2.87 23.34
N TYR A 251 -4.70 -2.76 23.48
CA TYR A 251 -3.74 -3.11 22.43
C TYR A 251 -3.03 -4.41 22.77
N ILE A 252 -2.89 -5.29 21.78
CA ILE A 252 -2.10 -6.52 21.87
C ILE A 252 -0.81 -6.31 21.09
N VAL A 253 0.33 -6.39 21.77
CA VAL A 253 1.66 -6.23 21.16
C VAL A 253 2.38 -7.57 21.19
N SER A 254 2.55 -8.20 20.03
CA SER A 254 3.22 -9.50 19.89
C SER A 254 4.60 -9.36 19.26
N ASP A 255 5.64 -9.79 19.97
CA ASP A 255 6.99 -9.91 19.42
C ASP A 255 7.09 -11.15 18.52
N ILE A 256 7.52 -10.95 17.27
CA ILE A 256 7.65 -12.01 16.26
C ILE A 256 9.07 -12.54 16.09
N VAL A 257 10.07 -11.97 16.78
CA VAL A 257 11.48 -12.35 16.61
C VAL A 257 12.27 -12.50 17.92
N GLY A 258 11.77 -11.97 19.04
CA GLY A 258 12.44 -11.95 20.33
C GLY A 258 11.71 -12.75 21.42
N THR A 259 11.91 -12.33 22.66
CA THR A 259 11.44 -13.01 23.88
C THR A 259 10.37 -12.23 24.64
N ASN A 260 9.97 -11.06 24.13
CA ASN A 260 8.95 -10.19 24.76
C ASN A 260 7.52 -10.73 24.64
N GLY A 261 7.35 -11.97 24.17
CA GLY A 261 6.07 -12.66 24.10
C GLY A 261 4.93 -11.85 23.47
N THR A 262 3.75 -11.92 24.06
CA THR A 262 2.54 -11.23 23.62
C THR A 262 1.91 -10.51 24.79
N ASP A 263 1.94 -9.19 24.74
CA ASP A 263 1.52 -8.33 25.83
C ASP A 263 0.15 -7.75 25.58
N THR A 264 -0.59 -7.51 26.66
CA THR A 264 -1.87 -6.81 26.67
C THR A 264 -1.70 -5.45 27.33
N LEU A 265 -1.96 -4.39 26.58
CA LEU A 265 -1.84 -3.00 26.98
C LEU A 265 -3.24 -2.41 27.17
N THR A 266 -3.48 -1.79 28.32
CA THR A 266 -4.72 -1.10 28.65
C THR A 266 -4.39 0.29 29.17
N ASN A 267 -5.18 1.32 28.84
CA ASN A 267 -4.93 2.71 29.25
C ASN A 267 -3.49 3.15 28.96
N MET A 268 -3.03 2.93 27.72
CA MET A 268 -1.69 3.30 27.28
C MET A 268 -1.81 4.31 26.16
N GLU A 269 -1.18 5.48 26.28
CA GLU A 269 -1.22 6.50 25.22
C GLU A 269 -0.08 6.36 24.22
N ARG A 270 1.03 5.73 24.63
CA ARG A 270 2.23 5.57 23.79
C ARG A 270 2.86 4.18 23.91
N ILE A 271 3.34 3.69 22.77
CA ILE A 271 4.17 2.50 22.68
C ILE A 271 5.53 2.89 22.10
N GLN A 272 6.57 2.79 22.90
CA GLN A 272 7.94 3.12 22.53
C GLN A 272 8.69 1.86 22.10
N PHE A 273 9.17 1.86 20.86
CA PHE A 273 10.17 0.91 20.36
C PHE A 273 11.57 1.57 20.34
N SER A 274 12.61 0.79 20.08
CA SER A 274 13.99 1.30 20.03
C SER A 274 14.25 2.31 18.89
N ASP A 275 13.42 2.29 17.85
CA ASP A 275 13.54 3.13 16.65
C ASP A 275 12.44 4.19 16.50
N ILE A 276 11.25 3.95 17.08
CA ILE A 276 10.06 4.78 16.86
C ILE A 276 9.14 4.78 18.09
N THR A 277 8.30 5.80 18.21
CA THR A 277 7.21 5.88 19.19
C THR A 277 5.90 5.92 18.41
N ILE A 278 4.96 5.05 18.77
CA ILE A 278 3.60 5.06 18.23
C ILE A 278 2.70 5.68 19.28
N VAL A 279 1.90 6.66 18.88
CA VAL A 279 0.79 7.17 19.66
C VAL A 279 -0.41 6.25 19.44
N VAL A 280 -0.96 5.77 20.54
CA VAL A 280 -2.14 4.91 20.60
C VAL A 280 -3.16 5.60 21.50
N SER A 281 -3.61 6.78 21.10
CA SER A 281 -4.47 7.62 21.94
C SER A 281 -5.95 7.36 21.67
N GLU A 282 -6.72 7.20 22.74
CA GLU A 282 -8.19 7.20 22.73
C GLU A 282 -8.71 8.52 23.35
N GLY A 283 -9.68 9.19 22.71
CA GLY A 283 -10.31 10.41 23.23
C GLY A 283 -11.30 10.10 24.35
N GLY A 284 -12.10 9.05 24.15
CA GLY A 284 -13.05 8.55 25.14
C GLY A 284 -14.44 9.15 24.95
N ASP A 285 -15.10 9.59 26.04
CA ASP A 285 -16.38 10.29 25.96
C ASP A 285 -16.13 11.82 25.91
N GLY A 286 -16.69 12.52 24.94
CA GLY A 286 -16.59 13.97 24.79
C GLY A 286 -16.15 14.39 23.38
N ASP A 287 -16.14 15.70 23.11
CA ASP A 287 -15.58 16.24 21.87
C ASP A 287 -14.06 16.41 22.05
N ASP A 288 -13.26 15.49 21.50
CA ASP A 288 -11.83 15.43 21.71
C ASP A 288 -11.02 16.03 20.53
N THR A 289 -9.75 16.34 20.80
CA THR A 289 -8.80 16.78 19.77
C THR A 289 -7.52 15.97 19.91
N LEU A 290 -7.34 15.02 19.00
CA LEU A 290 -6.23 14.09 18.96
C LEU A 290 -5.27 14.47 17.83
N ALA A 291 -3.97 14.41 18.11
CA ALA A 291 -2.92 14.66 17.14
C ALA A 291 -1.80 13.63 17.31
N GLY A 292 -1.45 12.95 16.22
CA GLY A 292 -0.26 12.13 16.10
C GLY A 292 1.00 12.97 15.82
N GLY A 293 2.05 12.29 15.42
CA GLY A 293 3.39 12.80 15.18
C GLY A 293 3.87 12.55 13.74
N ASP A 294 5.18 12.34 13.58
CA ASP A 294 5.79 12.12 12.26
C ASP A 294 5.83 10.61 11.85
N ASN A 295 5.16 9.75 12.61
CA ASN A 295 5.22 8.30 12.49
C ASN A 295 3.82 7.73 12.26
N ASP A 296 3.74 6.49 11.75
CA ASP A 296 2.48 5.76 11.62
C ASP A 296 1.78 5.58 13.00
N ASP A 297 0.73 6.36 13.24
CA ASP A 297 -0.01 6.46 14.49
C ASP A 297 -1.40 5.79 14.43
N ILE A 298 -1.97 5.48 15.60
CA ILE A 298 -3.35 4.97 15.72
C ILE A 298 -4.12 5.91 16.65
N LEU A 299 -5.08 6.64 16.11
CA LEU A 299 -5.88 7.63 16.82
C LEU A 299 -7.34 7.16 16.87
N THR A 300 -7.94 7.08 18.06
CA THR A 300 -9.36 6.76 18.24
C THR A 300 -10.08 7.91 18.94
N GLY A 301 -11.12 8.48 18.33
CA GLY A 301 -11.92 9.57 18.90
C GLY A 301 -12.76 9.08 20.07
N GLY A 302 -13.76 8.24 19.81
CA GLY A 302 -14.65 7.69 20.83
C GLY A 302 -16.07 8.18 20.67
N ASP A 303 -16.75 8.56 21.76
CA ASP A 303 -18.11 9.11 21.72
C ASP A 303 -18.03 10.65 21.75
N GLY A 304 -18.47 11.36 20.72
CA GLY A 304 -18.50 12.82 20.65
C GLY A 304 -18.11 13.35 19.27
N ASP A 305 -18.09 14.66 19.09
CA ASP A 305 -17.67 15.28 17.82
C ASP A 305 -16.15 15.52 17.84
N ASP A 306 -15.35 14.56 17.37
CA ASP A 306 -13.90 14.56 17.57
C ASP A 306 -13.09 15.24 16.44
N ILE A 307 -11.85 15.66 16.73
CA ILE A 307 -10.89 16.14 15.73
C ILE A 307 -9.64 15.25 15.78
N LEU A 308 -9.38 14.47 14.74
CA LEU A 308 -8.23 13.57 14.64
C LEU A 308 -7.26 14.10 13.58
N THR A 309 -5.99 14.30 13.94
CA THR A 309 -4.91 14.70 13.02
C THR A 309 -3.80 13.66 13.07
N GLY A 310 -3.52 12.97 11.96
CA GLY A 310 -2.51 11.90 11.90
C GLY A 310 -1.09 12.44 12.05
N GLY A 311 -0.75 13.44 11.24
CA GLY A 311 0.61 13.96 11.15
C GLY A 311 1.30 13.51 9.87
N ALA A 312 2.57 13.11 9.97
CA ALA A 312 3.25 12.45 8.86
C ALA A 312 3.31 10.95 9.14
N GLY A 313 3.23 10.12 8.11
CA GLY A 313 3.19 8.67 8.28
C GLY A 313 1.96 8.08 7.60
N ASP A 314 1.82 6.77 7.61
CA ASP A 314 0.59 6.12 7.17
C ASP A 314 -0.27 5.82 8.41
N ASP A 315 -1.17 6.74 8.76
CA ASP A 315 -1.89 6.72 10.05
C ASP A 315 -3.20 5.91 9.99
N ILE A 316 -3.71 5.50 11.15
CA ILE A 316 -5.06 4.93 11.29
C ILE A 316 -5.89 5.87 12.17
N LEU A 317 -6.90 6.51 11.58
CA LEU A 317 -7.80 7.42 12.28
C LEU A 317 -9.18 6.79 12.42
N ILE A 318 -9.62 6.58 13.66
CA ILE A 318 -10.89 5.95 14.02
C ILE A 318 -11.77 7.00 14.69
N GLY A 319 -12.84 7.46 14.03
CA GLY A 319 -13.72 8.52 14.55
C GLY A 319 -14.49 8.05 15.79
N GLY A 320 -15.47 7.18 15.58
CA GLY A 320 -16.28 6.64 16.67
C GLY A 320 -17.72 7.10 16.52
N ALA A 321 -18.41 7.44 17.59
CA ALA A 321 -19.79 7.89 17.55
C ALA A 321 -19.88 9.42 17.64
N GLY A 322 -20.26 10.08 16.55
CA GLY A 322 -20.51 11.52 16.56
C GLY A 322 -20.44 12.11 15.16
N ILE A 323 -20.10 13.39 15.07
CA ILE A 323 -19.67 14.02 13.82
C ILE A 323 -18.19 14.36 13.96
N ASP A 324 -17.34 13.52 13.38
CA ASP A 324 -15.90 13.61 13.55
C ASP A 324 -15.23 14.45 12.46
N THR A 325 -14.02 14.93 12.72
CA THR A 325 -13.18 15.67 11.78
C THR A 325 -11.83 14.98 11.64
N PHE A 326 -11.58 14.35 10.50
CA PHE A 326 -10.31 13.74 10.13
C PHE A 326 -9.45 14.74 9.34
N ASN A 327 -8.35 15.20 9.93
CA ASN A 327 -7.32 15.98 9.26
C ASN A 327 -6.24 15.01 8.76
N VAL A 328 -6.29 14.73 7.45
CA VAL A 328 -5.39 13.84 6.72
C VAL A 328 -4.31 14.69 6.08
N ASP A 329 -3.08 14.59 6.56
CA ASP A 329 -2.00 15.51 6.23
C ASP A 329 -0.92 14.94 5.32
N ALA A 330 -0.04 14.05 5.76
CA ALA A 330 1.04 13.55 4.89
C ALA A 330 1.21 12.04 5.00
N GLY A 331 1.01 11.35 3.89
CA GLY A 331 1.09 9.89 3.82
C GLY A 331 -0.22 9.30 3.31
N THR A 332 -0.41 8.01 3.56
CA THR A 332 -1.60 7.24 3.18
C THR A 332 -2.37 6.84 4.43
N ASP A 333 -3.29 7.69 4.86
CA ASP A 333 -4.00 7.48 6.12
C ASP A 333 -5.24 6.64 5.90
N THR A 334 -5.43 5.64 6.75
CA THR A 334 -6.62 4.80 6.78
C THR A 334 -7.65 5.40 7.72
N LEU A 335 -8.80 5.75 7.17
CA LEU A 335 -9.92 6.25 7.95
C LEU A 335 -10.89 5.10 8.24
N ALA A 336 -11.33 5.00 9.48
CA ALA A 336 -12.31 4.02 9.92
C ALA A 336 -13.39 4.69 10.76
N ASP A 337 -14.61 4.71 10.24
CA ASP A 337 -15.76 5.12 11.01
C ASP A 337 -16.89 4.10 10.83
N ALA A 338 -17.33 3.56 11.97
CA ALA A 338 -18.28 2.47 12.05
C ALA A 338 -19.69 2.94 12.44
N VAL A 339 -19.88 4.23 12.78
CA VAL A 339 -21.12 4.74 13.35
C VAL A 339 -21.75 5.76 12.39
N PRO A 340 -23.10 5.80 12.26
CA PRO A 340 -23.75 6.77 11.38
C PRO A 340 -23.59 8.22 11.89
N GLY A 341 -22.65 8.96 11.32
CA GLY A 341 -22.43 10.40 11.46
C GLY A 341 -22.41 11.10 10.10
N THR A 342 -22.13 12.41 10.04
CA THR A 342 -21.73 13.07 8.77
C THR A 342 -20.41 13.73 9.03
N ASP A 343 -19.36 12.94 8.90
CA ASP A 343 -18.00 13.29 9.31
C ASP A 343 -17.32 14.15 8.26
N ILE A 344 -16.34 14.92 8.72
CA ILE A 344 -15.59 15.90 7.94
C ILE A 344 -14.21 15.32 7.68
N ILE A 345 -13.83 15.17 6.42
CA ILE A 345 -12.47 14.75 6.05
C ILE A 345 -11.77 15.93 5.37
N ASN A 346 -10.69 16.40 5.97
CA ASN A 346 -9.83 17.48 5.49
C ASN A 346 -8.51 16.90 4.99
N ILE A 347 -8.31 16.85 3.67
CA ILE A 347 -7.12 16.28 3.06
C ILE A 347 -6.17 17.36 2.57
N SER A 348 -4.96 17.38 3.12
CA SER A 348 -3.90 18.30 2.72
C SER A 348 -3.33 17.95 1.34
N SER A 349 -2.65 18.91 0.72
CA SER A 349 -2.01 18.68 -0.59
C SER A 349 -0.90 17.63 -0.46
N ASN A 350 -0.97 16.57 -1.28
CA ASN A 350 -0.10 15.38 -1.28
C ASN A 350 -0.40 14.33 -0.19
N ALA A 351 -1.50 14.45 0.56
CA ALA A 351 -2.02 13.35 1.37
C ALA A 351 -2.96 12.45 0.55
N THR A 352 -3.09 11.21 0.99
CA THR A 352 -4.10 10.27 0.50
C THR A 352 -4.93 9.77 1.68
N ALA A 353 -6.24 10.01 1.66
CA ALA A 353 -7.16 9.39 2.60
C ALA A 353 -7.73 8.10 2.00
N VAL A 354 -7.52 6.96 2.65
CA VAL A 354 -8.11 5.67 2.27
C VAL A 354 -9.22 5.33 3.26
N GLN A 355 -10.46 5.51 2.83
CA GLN A 355 -11.63 5.12 3.62
C GLN A 355 -12.08 3.72 3.20
N SER A 356 -11.99 2.75 4.12
CA SER A 356 -12.61 1.43 3.95
C SER A 356 -13.97 1.42 4.64
N LEU A 357 -15.05 1.47 3.86
CA LEU A 357 -16.39 1.59 4.42
C LEU A 357 -17.06 0.23 4.57
N THR A 358 -17.40 -0.17 5.81
CA THR A 358 -18.03 -1.48 6.11
C THR A 358 -19.48 -1.38 6.63
N VAL A 359 -20.17 -0.23 6.53
CA VAL A 359 -21.47 -0.02 7.21
C VAL A 359 -22.65 0.26 6.26
N ALA A 360 -23.83 -0.23 6.66
CA ALA A 360 -25.10 -0.12 5.93
C ALA A 360 -25.64 1.32 5.94
N SER A 361 -25.76 1.91 4.75
CA SER A 361 -26.41 3.19 4.45
C SER A 361 -25.87 4.42 5.19
N ALA A 362 -24.99 5.16 4.53
CA ALA A 362 -24.73 6.54 4.90
C ALA A 362 -24.63 7.41 3.64
N SER A 363 -25.12 8.64 3.80
CA SER A 363 -25.03 9.73 2.84
C SER A 363 -23.82 10.53 3.25
N TYR A 364 -22.69 10.35 2.56
CA TYR A 364 -21.46 11.07 2.87
C TYR A 364 -21.43 12.38 2.11
N ALA A 365 -21.21 13.48 2.84
CA ALA A 365 -21.00 14.81 2.29
C ALA A 365 -19.62 15.30 2.75
N THR A 366 -18.62 15.23 1.88
CA THR A 366 -17.33 15.88 2.17
C THR A 366 -17.46 17.39 1.91
N ASN A 367 -16.96 18.23 2.82
CA ASN A 367 -17.11 19.68 2.75
C ASN A 367 -15.76 20.42 2.58
N THR A 368 -15.61 21.06 1.43
CA THR A 368 -14.94 22.36 1.12
C THR A 368 -13.42 22.58 1.09
N THR A 369 -12.52 21.70 1.53
CA THR A 369 -11.06 22.04 1.46
C THR A 369 -10.10 20.96 0.98
N ASN A 370 -10.59 19.87 0.38
CA ASN A 370 -9.69 18.82 -0.13
C ASN A 370 -8.84 19.35 -1.29
N ASN A 371 -7.52 19.34 -1.08
CA ASN A 371 -6.48 19.59 -2.08
C ASN A 371 -5.67 18.32 -2.40
N GLY A 372 -5.96 17.19 -1.74
CA GLY A 372 -5.29 15.88 -1.91
C GLY A 372 -6.16 14.84 -2.64
N THR A 373 -5.85 13.55 -2.46
CA THR A 373 -6.60 12.44 -3.06
C THR A 373 -7.45 11.71 -2.03
N LEU A 374 -8.74 11.50 -2.33
CA LEU A 374 -9.66 10.71 -1.51
C LEU A 374 -9.97 9.38 -2.21
N VAL A 375 -9.76 8.26 -1.51
CA VAL A 375 -10.08 6.92 -2.01
C VAL A 375 -11.19 6.33 -1.15
N ILE A 376 -12.35 6.08 -1.77
CA ILE A 376 -13.51 5.48 -1.11
C ILE A 376 -13.79 4.13 -1.74
N ASN A 377 -13.75 3.08 -0.91
CA ASN A 377 -14.16 1.73 -1.30
C ASN A 377 -15.38 1.31 -0.49
N ALA A 378 -16.57 1.36 -1.11
CA ALA A 378 -17.80 0.92 -0.48
C ALA A 378 -17.90 -0.62 -0.52
N LEU A 379 -17.70 -1.28 0.64
CA LEU A 379 -17.85 -2.73 0.78
C LEU A 379 -19.30 -3.17 1.09
N ALA A 380 -20.24 -2.23 1.04
CA ALA A 380 -21.64 -2.49 1.34
C ALA A 380 -22.30 -3.44 0.32
N SER A 381 -23.44 -4.03 0.67
CA SER A 381 -24.31 -4.79 -0.24
C SER A 381 -25.66 -4.09 -0.45
N THR A 382 -25.75 -2.82 -0.04
CA THR A 382 -26.93 -1.98 -0.06
C THR A 382 -26.63 -0.70 -0.83
N PRO A 383 -27.63 -0.07 -1.46
CA PRO A 383 -27.49 1.24 -2.09
C PRO A 383 -26.81 2.26 -1.17
N SER A 384 -25.84 2.98 -1.72
CA SER A 384 -25.02 3.98 -1.06
C SER A 384 -25.12 5.32 -1.80
N THR A 385 -25.03 6.42 -1.06
CA THR A 385 -24.90 7.76 -1.65
C THR A 385 -23.57 8.33 -1.22
N ILE A 386 -22.66 8.46 -2.18
CA ILE A 386 -21.28 8.90 -1.95
C ILE A 386 -21.10 10.21 -2.68
N THR A 387 -20.76 11.27 -1.94
CA THR A 387 -20.35 12.55 -2.51
C THR A 387 -18.89 12.75 -2.17
N GLY A 388 -18.04 12.74 -3.20
CA GLY A 388 -16.65 13.15 -3.17
C GLY A 388 -16.52 14.63 -2.90
N SER A 389 -15.32 15.13 -3.09
CA SER A 389 -14.83 16.38 -2.54
C SER A 389 -14.51 17.40 -3.63
N SER A 390 -13.74 18.42 -3.28
CA SER A 390 -13.18 19.35 -4.26
C SER A 390 -11.80 18.95 -4.74
N GLY A 391 -11.29 17.78 -4.34
CA GLY A 391 -9.98 17.24 -4.71
C GLY A 391 -10.10 16.16 -5.78
N ILE A 392 -9.06 15.36 -6.01
CA ILE A 392 -9.17 14.19 -6.91
C ILE A 392 -9.76 13.02 -6.12
N ASP A 393 -10.91 12.52 -6.54
CA ASP A 393 -11.62 11.45 -5.86
C ASP A 393 -11.58 10.14 -6.68
N ILE A 394 -11.30 9.02 -6.01
CA ILE A 394 -11.41 7.67 -6.54
C ILE A 394 -12.52 6.97 -5.76
N ILE A 395 -13.70 6.87 -6.38
CA ILE A 395 -14.91 6.37 -5.75
C ILE A 395 -15.28 5.03 -6.38
N THR A 396 -15.19 3.98 -5.58
CA THR A 396 -15.73 2.65 -5.92
C THR A 396 -16.97 2.37 -5.09
N GLY A 397 -18.11 2.26 -5.77
CA GLY A 397 -19.40 1.88 -5.23
C GLY A 397 -19.44 0.43 -4.73
N SER A 398 -20.62 0.06 -4.24
CA SER A 398 -20.98 -1.25 -3.74
C SER A 398 -21.30 -2.21 -4.90
N SER A 399 -22.07 -3.28 -4.66
CA SER A 399 -22.66 -4.11 -5.73
C SER A 399 -24.16 -3.84 -5.94
N ALA A 400 -24.72 -2.87 -5.21
CA ALA A 400 -26.09 -2.42 -5.31
C ALA A 400 -26.18 -1.12 -6.11
N GLY A 401 -27.39 -0.66 -6.45
CA GLY A 401 -27.58 0.61 -7.17
C GLY A 401 -27.25 1.83 -6.31
N ASP A 402 -26.13 2.48 -6.60
CA ASP A 402 -25.53 3.57 -5.87
C ASP A 402 -25.76 4.94 -6.53
N THR A 403 -25.48 6.00 -5.78
CA THR A 403 -25.40 7.37 -6.29
C THR A 403 -24.03 7.93 -5.94
N LEU A 404 -23.19 8.16 -6.94
CA LEU A 404 -21.81 8.60 -6.81
C LEU A 404 -21.68 10.01 -7.41
N ALA A 405 -21.08 10.92 -6.66
CA ALA A 405 -20.70 12.25 -7.15
C ALA A 405 -19.20 12.47 -6.88
N GLY A 406 -18.41 12.87 -7.87
CA GLY A 406 -16.98 13.19 -7.74
C GLY A 406 -16.81 14.55 -7.08
N GLY A 407 -17.09 15.62 -7.81
CA GLY A 407 -17.14 16.97 -7.32
C GLY A 407 -16.39 17.92 -8.25
N ALA A 408 -15.15 18.27 -7.91
CA ALA A 408 -14.30 19.11 -8.75
C ALA A 408 -12.88 18.56 -8.82
N ASN A 409 -12.17 18.83 -9.90
CA ASN A 409 -10.99 18.10 -10.41
C ASN A 409 -11.38 16.78 -11.08
N ASN A 410 -10.34 16.02 -11.46
CA ASN A 410 -10.45 14.88 -12.35
C ASN A 410 -10.67 13.60 -11.55
N ASP A 411 -11.90 13.12 -11.52
CA ASP A 411 -12.34 12.04 -10.64
C ASP A 411 -12.46 10.69 -11.37
N ILE A 412 -12.40 9.59 -10.60
CA ILE A 412 -12.64 8.23 -11.09
C ILE A 412 -13.83 7.63 -10.35
N LEU A 413 -14.92 7.36 -11.06
CA LEU A 413 -16.15 6.80 -10.52
C LEU A 413 -16.40 5.40 -11.09
N ASN A 414 -16.55 4.41 -10.22
CA ASN A 414 -16.91 3.05 -10.57
C ASN A 414 -18.05 2.53 -9.69
N GLY A 415 -19.25 2.35 -10.25
CA GLY A 415 -20.41 1.79 -9.55
C GLY A 415 -20.36 0.29 -9.28
N ASN A 416 -19.47 -0.45 -9.97
CA ASN A 416 -19.52 -1.91 -10.14
C ASN A 416 -20.87 -2.39 -10.71
N LEU A 417 -21.28 -3.62 -10.40
CA LEU A 417 -22.41 -4.35 -11.00
C LEU A 417 -23.80 -3.73 -10.79
N GLY A 418 -23.91 -2.68 -9.97
CA GLY A 418 -25.15 -2.02 -9.57
C GLY A 418 -25.90 -1.39 -10.75
N ALA A 419 -27.00 -0.70 -10.48
CA ALA A 419 -27.59 0.20 -11.47
C ALA A 419 -27.40 1.60 -10.91
N ASP A 420 -26.32 2.24 -11.34
CA ASP A 420 -25.69 3.33 -10.58
C ASP A 420 -25.93 4.69 -11.24
N ALA A 421 -26.07 5.74 -10.43
CA ALA A 421 -26.08 7.11 -10.91
C ALA A 421 -24.72 7.74 -10.59
N MET A 422 -23.94 8.13 -11.60
CA MET A 422 -22.59 8.68 -11.44
C MET A 422 -22.51 10.08 -12.04
N SER A 423 -21.90 11.03 -11.33
CA SER A 423 -21.68 12.41 -11.79
C SER A 423 -20.30 12.88 -11.36
N GLY A 424 -19.39 13.20 -12.27
CA GLY A 424 -18.02 13.61 -11.92
C GLY A 424 -17.92 15.08 -11.57
N GLY A 425 -18.65 15.95 -12.27
CA GLY A 425 -18.70 17.36 -11.94
C GLY A 425 -17.68 18.17 -12.71
N LEU A 426 -16.87 19.00 -12.05
CA LEU A 426 -15.92 19.90 -12.72
C LEU A 426 -14.58 19.20 -12.96
N GLY A 427 -14.26 18.68 -14.14
CA GLY A 427 -12.94 18.12 -14.37
C GLY A 427 -12.81 17.42 -15.71
N ASP A 428 -11.72 16.65 -15.89
CA ASP A 428 -11.69 15.52 -16.82
C ASP A 428 -11.96 14.24 -16.03
N ASP A 429 -13.18 13.71 -16.09
CA ASP A 429 -13.62 12.61 -15.23
C ASP A 429 -13.62 11.26 -15.97
N ILE A 430 -13.48 10.16 -15.22
CA ILE A 430 -13.53 8.79 -15.74
C ILE A 430 -14.65 7.99 -15.07
N TYR A 431 -15.54 7.43 -15.87
CA TYR A 431 -16.65 6.57 -15.43
C TYR A 431 -16.44 5.14 -15.88
N TYR A 432 -16.66 4.18 -15.00
CA TYR A 432 -16.78 2.76 -15.35
C TYR A 432 -18.24 2.37 -15.41
N VAL A 433 -18.67 1.87 -16.58
CA VAL A 433 -20.05 1.41 -16.82
C VAL A 433 -20.04 -0.07 -17.16
N ASP A 434 -20.76 -0.87 -16.39
CA ASP A 434 -20.85 -2.31 -16.62
C ASP A 434 -22.30 -2.85 -16.62
N ASN A 435 -23.26 -2.01 -16.23
CA ASN A 435 -24.67 -2.35 -16.17
C ASN A 435 -25.50 -1.44 -17.08
N GLU A 436 -26.49 -2.01 -17.78
CA GLU A 436 -27.41 -1.23 -18.63
C GLU A 436 -28.25 -0.21 -17.83
N GLY A 437 -28.34 -0.37 -16.51
CA GLY A 437 -28.99 0.55 -15.59
C GLY A 437 -28.13 1.73 -15.16
N ASP A 438 -26.84 1.76 -15.51
CA ASP A 438 -25.93 2.84 -15.14
C ASP A 438 -26.25 4.14 -15.89
N SER A 439 -26.22 5.24 -15.17
CA SER A 439 -26.51 6.58 -15.65
C SER A 439 -25.33 7.50 -15.32
N VAL A 440 -24.57 7.88 -16.34
CA VAL A 440 -23.54 8.92 -16.23
C VAL A 440 -24.19 10.28 -16.49
N ILE A 441 -24.07 11.19 -15.53
CA ILE A 441 -24.70 12.50 -15.52
C ILE A 441 -23.62 13.57 -15.51
N GLU A 442 -23.37 14.13 -16.70
CA GLU A 442 -22.58 15.34 -16.83
C GLU A 442 -23.44 16.58 -17.07
N THR A 443 -23.22 17.60 -16.24
CA THR A 443 -23.99 18.86 -16.28
C THR A 443 -23.17 20.04 -16.75
N GLU A 444 -21.91 19.82 -17.10
CA GLU A 444 -20.96 20.87 -17.46
C GLU A 444 -21.20 21.43 -18.86
N SER A 445 -21.90 22.56 -18.89
CA SER A 445 -21.46 23.70 -19.71
C SER A 445 -20.68 24.72 -18.83
N GLY A 446 -20.04 24.27 -17.75
CA GLY A 446 -19.82 25.06 -16.54
C GLY A 446 -18.60 25.97 -16.50
N ALA A 447 -17.54 25.75 -17.28
CA ALA A 447 -16.35 26.62 -17.23
C ALA A 447 -16.38 27.85 -18.16
N SER A 448 -17.26 27.91 -19.16
CA SER A 448 -17.24 29.00 -20.17
C SER A 448 -18.23 30.15 -19.92
N SER A 449 -19.19 29.98 -18.99
CA SER A 449 -20.23 30.98 -18.70
C SER A 449 -19.84 31.98 -17.60
N ALA A 450 -18.97 31.62 -16.65
CA ALA A 450 -18.65 32.49 -15.51
C ALA A 450 -17.72 33.69 -15.83
N LEU A 451 -17.02 33.69 -16.98
CA LEU A 451 -16.07 34.75 -17.34
C LEU A 451 -16.35 35.46 -18.68
N GLY A 452 -17.43 35.14 -19.40
CA GLY A 452 -17.74 35.80 -20.68
C GLY A 452 -16.63 35.70 -21.74
N LEU A 453 -15.82 34.62 -21.68
CA LEU A 453 -14.66 34.40 -22.53
C LEU A 453 -15.01 33.91 -23.94
N THR A 454 -16.30 33.64 -24.22
CA THR A 454 -16.83 33.35 -25.56
C THR A 454 -16.47 34.43 -26.61
N ARG A 455 -16.05 35.63 -26.17
CA ARG A 455 -15.64 36.75 -27.06
C ARG A 455 -14.20 36.71 -27.57
N LEU A 456 -13.37 35.73 -27.17
CA LEU A 456 -11.98 35.63 -27.62
C LEU A 456 -11.69 34.47 -28.59
N GLY A 457 -12.67 33.62 -28.91
CA GLY A 457 -12.49 32.51 -29.86
C GLY A 457 -11.48 31.46 -29.39
N LEU A 458 -11.18 31.42 -28.09
CA LEU A 458 -10.45 30.34 -27.44
C LEU A 458 -11.53 29.39 -26.91
N SER A 459 -11.71 28.25 -27.58
CA SER A 459 -12.46 27.15 -27.02
C SER A 459 -11.65 26.63 -25.82
N LEU A 460 -12.26 26.69 -24.63
CA LEU A 460 -11.74 26.19 -23.34
C LEU A 460 -12.50 24.91 -22.97
N ASP A 461 -12.86 24.12 -23.98
CA ASP A 461 -13.28 22.72 -23.92
C ASP A 461 -12.10 21.84 -23.48
N SER A 462 -11.47 22.20 -22.36
CA SER A 462 -10.37 21.48 -21.73
C SER A 462 -10.83 20.43 -20.73
N ASN A 463 -12.15 20.25 -20.59
CA ASN A 463 -12.77 19.22 -19.77
C ASN A 463 -13.22 18.11 -20.72
N ILE A 464 -12.54 16.98 -20.68
CA ILE A 464 -12.72 15.82 -21.55
C ILE A 464 -13.07 14.63 -20.67
N ASP A 465 -14.34 14.28 -20.67
CA ASP A 465 -14.86 13.20 -19.84
C ASP A 465 -14.84 11.87 -20.60
N LYS A 466 -14.50 10.79 -19.89
CA LYS A 466 -14.33 9.46 -20.48
C LYS A 466 -15.20 8.41 -19.80
N VAL A 467 -16.00 7.71 -20.61
CA VAL A 467 -16.67 6.48 -20.18
C VAL A 467 -15.86 5.27 -20.65
N ILE A 468 -15.49 4.40 -19.71
CA ILE A 468 -14.98 3.05 -19.96
C ILE A 468 -16.13 2.08 -19.74
N ALA A 469 -16.65 1.49 -20.82
CA ALA A 469 -17.80 0.60 -20.76
C ALA A 469 -17.42 -0.85 -21.06
N SER A 470 -17.94 -1.80 -20.29
CA SER A 470 -17.84 -3.24 -20.59
C SER A 470 -19.02 -3.78 -21.40
N ILE A 471 -20.02 -2.93 -21.64
CA ILE A 471 -21.26 -3.20 -22.38
C ILE A 471 -21.41 -2.25 -23.56
N SER A 472 -22.45 -2.43 -24.36
CA SER A 472 -22.80 -1.43 -25.40
C SER A 472 -23.29 -0.16 -24.73
N TYR A 473 -22.82 1.00 -25.17
CA TYR A 473 -23.08 2.26 -24.49
C TYR A 473 -23.31 3.43 -25.46
N THR A 474 -24.13 4.38 -25.02
CA THR A 474 -24.40 5.63 -25.74
C THR A 474 -24.04 6.80 -24.83
N LEU A 475 -23.15 7.68 -25.28
CA LEU A 475 -22.72 8.84 -24.52
C LEU A 475 -23.88 9.82 -24.31
N GLY A 476 -24.02 10.31 -23.07
CA GLY A 476 -24.80 11.51 -22.74
C GLY A 476 -24.23 12.76 -23.40
N SER A 477 -24.98 13.86 -23.45
CA SER A 477 -24.69 15.04 -24.30
C SER A 477 -23.44 15.87 -23.95
N ALA A 478 -22.80 15.60 -22.83
CA ALA A 478 -21.65 16.35 -22.31
C ALA A 478 -20.43 15.44 -22.06
N LEU A 479 -20.37 14.30 -22.75
CA LEU A 479 -19.27 13.35 -22.65
C LEU A 479 -18.54 13.28 -23.99
N GLU A 480 -17.21 13.28 -23.98
CA GLU A 480 -16.40 13.32 -25.19
C GLU A 480 -15.90 11.93 -25.61
N ASN A 481 -15.49 11.10 -24.64
CA ASN A 481 -14.78 9.86 -24.93
C ASN A 481 -15.55 8.61 -24.49
N LEU A 482 -15.59 7.60 -25.36
CA LEU A 482 -16.09 6.26 -25.05
C LEU A 482 -15.04 5.22 -25.38
N ASP A 483 -14.74 4.35 -24.42
CA ASP A 483 -13.80 3.25 -24.55
C ASP A 483 -14.49 1.92 -24.18
N LEU A 484 -14.62 1.03 -25.15
CA LEU A 484 -15.28 -0.27 -24.99
C LEU A 484 -14.30 -1.39 -24.60
N ALA A 485 -13.01 -1.08 -24.40
CA ALA A 485 -11.95 -2.09 -24.22
C ALA A 485 -12.12 -2.94 -22.95
N ALA A 486 -12.90 -2.50 -21.96
CA ALA A 486 -13.23 -3.29 -20.77
C ALA A 486 -14.20 -4.45 -21.07
N GLY A 487 -14.92 -4.39 -22.19
CA GLY A 487 -15.89 -5.40 -22.58
C GLY A 487 -15.29 -6.52 -23.42
N SER A 488 -15.93 -7.69 -23.38
CA SER A 488 -15.60 -8.81 -24.28
C SER A 488 -16.82 -9.16 -25.13
N GLY A 489 -16.74 -8.96 -26.44
CA GLY A 489 -17.83 -9.25 -27.37
C GLY A 489 -18.08 -8.15 -28.39
N ASN A 490 -19.09 -8.36 -29.22
CA ASN A 490 -19.48 -7.44 -30.29
C ASN A 490 -20.34 -6.31 -29.71
N LEU A 491 -19.70 -5.21 -29.33
CA LEU A 491 -20.36 -4.08 -28.66
C LEU A 491 -20.71 -2.96 -29.64
N THR A 492 -21.74 -2.20 -29.29
CA THR A 492 -22.12 -0.96 -29.99
C THR A 492 -21.72 0.25 -29.16
N GLY A 493 -20.99 1.19 -29.75
CA GLY A 493 -20.67 2.48 -29.16
C GLY A 493 -21.37 3.59 -29.94
N THR A 494 -22.03 4.51 -29.25
CA THR A 494 -22.68 5.67 -29.89
C THR A 494 -22.26 6.95 -29.18
N GLY A 495 -21.74 7.92 -29.93
CA GLY A 495 -21.41 9.25 -29.44
C GLY A 495 -22.64 10.17 -29.40
N ASN A 496 -22.39 11.47 -29.41
CA ASN A 496 -23.39 12.52 -29.27
C ASN A 496 -23.24 13.61 -30.36
N ALA A 497 -23.34 14.88 -30.01
CA ALA A 497 -23.23 16.01 -30.94
C ALA A 497 -21.88 16.78 -30.84
N LEU A 498 -21.00 16.32 -29.95
CA LEU A 498 -19.67 16.85 -29.72
C LEU A 498 -18.66 16.14 -30.63
N ALA A 499 -17.39 16.57 -30.62
CA ALA A 499 -16.33 15.85 -31.31
C ALA A 499 -15.86 14.67 -30.44
N ASN A 500 -16.47 13.51 -30.63
CA ASN A 500 -16.25 12.35 -29.77
C ASN A 500 -15.05 11.49 -30.18
N VAL A 501 -14.40 10.83 -29.22
CA VAL A 501 -13.44 9.75 -29.47
C VAL A 501 -14.02 8.42 -28.99
N LEU A 502 -14.30 7.51 -29.93
CA LEU A 502 -14.84 6.18 -29.66
C LEU A 502 -13.78 5.13 -29.96
N THR A 503 -13.51 4.24 -29.01
CA THR A 503 -12.59 3.11 -29.16
C THR A 503 -13.33 1.80 -28.91
N GLY A 504 -13.25 0.88 -29.87
CA GLY A 504 -13.76 -0.49 -29.79
C GLY A 504 -12.86 -1.43 -28.99
N ASN A 505 -13.26 -2.69 -28.92
CA ASN A 505 -12.53 -3.77 -28.25
C ASN A 505 -11.97 -4.77 -29.27
N GLU A 506 -11.73 -6.02 -28.87
CA GLU A 506 -11.27 -7.09 -29.78
C GLU A 506 -12.42 -7.79 -30.53
N GLY A 507 -13.66 -7.40 -30.26
CA GLY A 507 -14.86 -7.94 -30.91
C GLY A 507 -15.22 -7.17 -32.17
N ASN A 508 -16.25 -7.63 -32.88
CA ASN A 508 -16.77 -6.90 -34.04
C ASN A 508 -17.70 -5.79 -33.57
N ASN A 509 -17.20 -4.56 -33.49
CA ASN A 509 -17.93 -3.42 -32.97
C ASN A 509 -18.73 -2.67 -34.03
N THR A 510 -19.77 -1.96 -33.57
CA THR A 510 -20.47 -0.95 -34.38
C THR A 510 -20.35 0.39 -33.67
N LEU A 511 -19.66 1.35 -34.29
CA LEU A 511 -19.42 2.68 -33.75
C LEU A 511 -20.22 3.72 -34.56
N THR A 512 -20.97 4.55 -33.87
CA THR A 512 -21.69 5.71 -34.47
C THR A 512 -21.18 6.96 -33.78
N GLY A 513 -20.47 7.83 -34.49
CA GLY A 513 -19.95 9.08 -33.92
C GLY A 513 -21.07 10.04 -33.52
N GLY A 514 -22.01 10.27 -34.46
CA GLY A 514 -23.12 11.19 -34.28
C GLY A 514 -22.90 12.45 -35.11
N ALA A 515 -23.19 13.61 -34.53
CA ALA A 515 -22.81 14.87 -35.14
C ALA A 515 -21.52 15.34 -34.50
N GLY A 516 -20.62 15.96 -35.26
CA GLY A 516 -19.37 16.44 -34.69
C GLY A 516 -18.22 16.25 -35.65
N ASN A 517 -17.00 16.22 -35.15
CA ASN A 517 -15.87 15.73 -35.93
C ASN A 517 -15.25 14.61 -35.12
N ASP A 518 -15.73 13.40 -35.34
CA ASP A 518 -15.48 12.29 -34.44
C ASP A 518 -14.21 11.52 -34.82
N THR A 519 -13.63 10.82 -33.86
CA THR A 519 -12.56 9.84 -34.08
C THR A 519 -13.06 8.47 -33.67
N LEU A 520 -13.15 7.55 -34.62
CA LEU A 520 -13.67 6.19 -34.41
C LEU A 520 -12.53 5.19 -34.65
N ASP A 521 -12.10 4.49 -33.60
CA ASP A 521 -11.16 3.38 -33.69
C ASP A 521 -11.90 2.07 -33.41
N GLY A 522 -12.01 1.19 -34.40
CA GLY A 522 -12.69 -0.10 -34.24
C GLY A 522 -11.96 -1.08 -33.33
N GLY A 523 -10.65 -0.93 -33.13
CA GLY A 523 -9.85 -1.89 -32.40
C GLY A 523 -9.47 -3.10 -33.28
N ALA A 524 -9.64 -4.31 -32.75
CA ALA A 524 -9.41 -5.53 -33.51
C ALA A 524 -10.74 -6.21 -33.78
N GLY A 525 -10.87 -6.87 -34.94
CA GLY A 525 -12.14 -7.49 -35.31
C GLY A 525 -12.52 -7.12 -36.72
N ILE A 526 -13.82 -7.19 -37.00
CA ILE A 526 -14.42 -6.67 -38.23
C ILE A 526 -15.45 -5.64 -37.83
N ASP A 527 -15.05 -4.38 -37.91
CA ASP A 527 -15.73 -3.27 -37.29
C ASP A 527 -16.52 -2.43 -38.31
N ILE A 528 -17.58 -1.80 -37.81
CA ILE A 528 -18.50 -0.98 -38.59
C ILE A 528 -18.51 0.44 -38.03
N ALA A 529 -18.23 1.44 -38.87
CA ALA A 529 -18.62 2.82 -38.59
C ALA A 529 -19.97 3.10 -39.27
N ALA A 530 -20.99 3.47 -38.49
CA ALA A 530 -22.33 3.73 -38.99
C ALA A 530 -22.62 5.23 -39.08
N TYR A 531 -23.24 5.64 -40.19
CA TYR A 531 -23.56 7.02 -40.52
C TYR A 531 -25.04 7.19 -40.87
N SER A 532 -25.66 8.23 -40.33
CA SER A 532 -27.05 8.63 -40.55
C SER A 532 -27.29 9.40 -41.86
N GLY A 533 -26.97 8.78 -43.01
CA GLY A 533 -27.26 9.40 -44.30
C GLY A 533 -27.13 8.44 -45.46
N ASN A 534 -27.51 8.88 -46.66
CA ASN A 534 -27.26 8.10 -47.87
C ASN A 534 -25.80 8.27 -48.31
N ARG A 535 -25.17 7.23 -48.87
CA ARG A 535 -23.75 7.25 -49.27
C ARG A 535 -23.40 8.42 -50.17
N SER A 536 -24.31 8.87 -51.03
CA SER A 536 -24.09 10.00 -51.95
C SER A 536 -23.82 11.34 -51.25
N SER A 537 -24.17 11.47 -49.97
CA SER A 537 -23.92 12.67 -49.17
C SER A 537 -22.48 12.73 -48.62
N PHE A 538 -21.73 11.65 -48.67
CA PHE A 538 -20.43 11.55 -48.03
C PHE A 538 -19.29 11.54 -49.05
N SER A 539 -18.21 12.25 -48.75
CA SER A 539 -16.91 12.10 -49.43
C SER A 539 -15.93 11.39 -48.51
N LEU A 540 -15.06 10.56 -49.10
CA LEU A 540 -14.12 9.71 -48.37
C LEU A 540 -12.69 10.02 -48.82
N ALA A 541 -11.76 10.20 -47.89
CA ALA A 541 -10.36 10.49 -48.16
C ALA A 541 -9.44 9.65 -47.26
N ARG A 542 -8.50 8.90 -47.84
CA ARG A 542 -7.56 8.05 -47.09
C ARG A 542 -6.21 8.74 -46.88
N SER A 543 -5.70 8.68 -45.65
CA SER A 543 -4.35 9.13 -45.29
C SER A 543 -3.67 8.11 -44.37
N GLY A 544 -2.84 7.23 -44.93
CA GLY A 544 -2.23 6.13 -44.17
C GLY A 544 -3.27 5.11 -43.70
N ALA A 545 -3.27 4.78 -42.41
CA ALA A 545 -4.27 3.89 -41.80
C ALA A 545 -5.64 4.58 -41.61
N ASN A 546 -5.68 5.92 -41.60
CA ASN A 546 -6.85 6.69 -41.22
C ASN A 546 -7.70 7.03 -42.44
N LEU A 547 -9.00 6.79 -42.36
CA LEU A 547 -9.99 7.21 -43.34
C LEU A 547 -10.76 8.41 -42.81
N THR A 548 -10.74 9.52 -43.54
CA THR A 548 -11.62 10.66 -43.27
C THR A 548 -12.94 10.49 -44.02
N VAL A 549 -14.04 10.55 -43.31
CA VAL A 549 -15.41 10.54 -43.84
C VAL A 549 -15.99 11.95 -43.63
N THR A 550 -16.39 12.61 -44.71
CA THR A 550 -16.91 13.99 -44.66
C THR A 550 -18.33 14.01 -45.17
N ASP A 551 -19.28 14.39 -44.32
CA ASP A 551 -20.65 14.65 -44.72
C ASP A 551 -20.76 16.02 -45.40
N SER A 552 -21.14 16.02 -46.68
CA SER A 552 -21.35 17.24 -47.46
C SER A 552 -22.58 18.05 -47.04
N THR A 553 -23.49 17.47 -46.24
CA THR A 553 -24.62 18.19 -45.65
C THR A 553 -24.27 18.87 -44.33
N GLY A 554 -23.18 18.42 -43.68
CA GLY A 554 -22.70 18.89 -42.39
C GLY A 554 -23.54 18.44 -41.18
N ALA A 555 -24.42 17.45 -41.36
CA ALA A 555 -25.23 16.91 -40.27
C ALA A 555 -24.41 16.02 -39.33
N GLU A 556 -23.49 15.24 -39.90
CA GLU A 556 -22.57 14.40 -39.12
C GLU A 556 -21.17 15.00 -38.98
N GLY A 557 -20.79 15.88 -39.91
CA GLY A 557 -19.52 16.61 -39.87
C GLY A 557 -18.37 15.86 -40.54
N VAL A 558 -17.18 15.88 -39.92
CA VAL A 558 -15.93 15.33 -40.50
C VAL A 558 -15.28 14.35 -39.54
N ASP A 559 -15.45 13.07 -39.83
CA ASP A 559 -15.02 11.99 -38.95
C ASP A 559 -13.75 11.34 -39.46
N THR A 560 -12.93 10.86 -38.53
CA THR A 560 -11.71 10.10 -38.80
C THR A 560 -11.87 8.70 -38.25
N THR A 561 -11.80 7.70 -39.11
CA THR A 561 -11.89 6.30 -38.72
C THR A 561 -10.55 5.59 -38.85
N THR A 562 -10.23 4.71 -37.89
CA THR A 562 -9.07 3.81 -37.91
C THR A 562 -9.54 2.41 -37.52
N ASN A 563 -8.91 1.37 -38.08
CA ASN A 563 -9.31 -0.03 -37.83
C ASN A 563 -10.81 -0.28 -38.02
N ILE A 564 -11.39 0.30 -39.08
CA ILE A 564 -12.78 0.07 -39.47
C ILE A 564 -12.78 -0.64 -40.82
N GLU A 565 -13.41 -1.81 -40.89
CA GLU A 565 -13.51 -2.61 -42.12
C GLU A 565 -14.71 -2.22 -42.97
N ARG A 566 -15.77 -1.64 -42.37
CA ARG A 566 -17.01 -1.31 -43.08
C ARG A 566 -17.61 0.03 -42.66
N LEU A 567 -18.19 0.72 -43.63
CA LEU A 567 -19.01 1.91 -43.40
C LEU A 567 -20.46 1.58 -43.75
N ASP A 568 -21.36 1.84 -42.81
CA ASP A 568 -22.81 1.68 -43.00
C ASP A 568 -23.47 3.03 -43.23
N PHE A 569 -24.20 3.14 -44.34
CA PHE A 569 -25.06 4.26 -44.71
C PHE A 569 -26.50 3.76 -44.81
N ASN A 570 -27.48 4.67 -44.76
CA ASN A 570 -28.91 4.32 -44.81
C ASN A 570 -29.33 3.54 -46.07
N ASP A 571 -28.63 3.73 -47.19
CA ASP A 571 -28.95 3.12 -48.48
C ASP A 571 -27.95 2.04 -48.92
N SER A 572 -26.81 1.91 -48.24
CA SER A 572 -25.71 1.04 -48.69
C SER A 572 -24.67 0.78 -47.61
N ARG A 573 -23.92 -0.32 -47.78
CA ARG A 573 -22.75 -0.66 -46.97
C ARG A 573 -21.53 -0.68 -47.88
N LEU A 574 -20.44 -0.09 -47.42
CA LEU A 574 -19.18 0.00 -48.16
C LEU A 574 -18.05 -0.61 -47.34
N ALA A 575 -17.42 -1.67 -47.84
CA ALA A 575 -16.18 -2.16 -47.26
C ALA A 575 -15.06 -1.12 -47.47
N VAL A 576 -14.35 -0.79 -46.41
CA VAL A 576 -13.27 0.21 -46.39
C VAL A 576 -12.10 -0.22 -47.30
N ASP A 577 -11.89 -1.53 -47.41
CA ASP A 577 -11.00 -2.16 -48.39
C ASP A 577 -11.31 -1.79 -49.85
N VAL A 578 -12.58 -1.47 -50.19
CA VAL A 578 -12.95 -1.00 -51.53
C VAL A 578 -12.35 0.39 -51.81
N ILE A 579 -12.12 1.19 -50.76
CA ILE A 579 -11.53 2.54 -50.81
C ILE A 579 -10.01 2.46 -50.98
N ASP A 580 -9.36 1.47 -50.37
CA ASP A 580 -7.92 1.20 -50.51
C ASP A 580 -7.53 0.59 -51.87
N GLY A 581 -8.52 0.36 -52.74
CA GLY A 581 -8.30 -0.38 -53.96
C GLY A 581 -7.97 -1.84 -53.70
N ASN A 582 -8.46 -2.42 -52.60
CA ASN A 582 -8.42 -3.87 -52.31
C ASN A 582 -9.50 -4.67 -53.05
N ALA A 583 -10.34 -3.98 -53.83
CA ALA A 583 -10.78 -4.49 -55.13
C ALA A 583 -9.60 -5.12 -55.91
N GLY A 584 -8.37 -4.65 -55.68
CA GLY A 584 -7.13 -5.19 -56.18
C GLY A 584 -6.86 -6.63 -55.76
N THR A 585 -7.11 -7.08 -54.53
CA THR A 585 -6.78 -8.46 -54.13
C THR A 585 -7.82 -9.46 -54.61
N THR A 586 -9.11 -9.14 -54.48
CA THR A 586 -10.21 -9.94 -55.05
C THR A 586 -10.18 -9.92 -56.59
N ALA A 587 -9.89 -8.78 -57.23
CA ALA A 587 -9.74 -8.70 -58.68
C ALA A 587 -8.39 -9.26 -59.18
N LYS A 588 -7.34 -9.33 -58.37
CA LYS A 588 -6.11 -10.10 -58.67
C LYS A 588 -6.36 -11.61 -58.57
N ILE A 589 -7.07 -12.07 -57.54
CA ILE A 589 -7.50 -13.47 -57.37
C ILE A 589 -8.36 -13.90 -58.57
N LEU A 590 -9.37 -13.11 -58.92
CA LEU A 590 -10.23 -13.37 -60.07
C LEU A 590 -9.49 -13.16 -61.41
N GLY A 591 -8.55 -12.21 -61.48
CA GLY A 591 -7.71 -11.95 -62.67
C GLY A 591 -6.73 -13.07 -62.98
N ALA A 592 -6.12 -13.68 -61.95
CA ALA A 592 -5.22 -14.83 -62.09
C ALA A 592 -5.92 -16.08 -62.62
N VAL A 593 -7.22 -16.23 -62.35
CA VAL A 593 -8.04 -17.39 -62.79
C VAL A 593 -8.78 -17.13 -64.11
N PHE A 594 -9.35 -15.94 -64.29
CA PHE A 594 -10.21 -15.62 -65.43
C PHE A 594 -9.55 -14.73 -66.50
N GLY A 595 -8.31 -14.28 -66.30
CA GLY A 595 -7.49 -13.52 -67.25
C GLY A 595 -7.53 -11.99 -67.06
N LYS A 596 -6.48 -11.29 -67.51
CA LYS A 596 -6.26 -9.85 -67.32
C LYS A 596 -7.37 -8.94 -67.88
N ASP A 597 -8.09 -9.41 -68.91
CA ASP A 597 -9.19 -8.66 -69.54
C ASP A 597 -10.53 -8.85 -68.80
N SER A 598 -10.58 -9.77 -67.81
CA SER A 598 -11.77 -10.02 -66.97
C SER A 598 -11.81 -9.11 -65.73
N VAL A 599 -10.69 -8.46 -65.40
CA VAL A 599 -10.52 -7.55 -64.25
C VAL A 599 -11.31 -6.24 -64.44
N SER A 600 -11.78 -5.94 -65.66
CA SER A 600 -12.71 -4.84 -65.94
C SER A 600 -14.19 -5.22 -65.83
N ASN A 601 -14.52 -6.49 -65.55
CA ASN A 601 -15.91 -6.94 -65.43
C ASN A 601 -16.38 -6.83 -63.98
N THR A 602 -17.03 -5.71 -63.68
CA THR A 602 -17.62 -5.38 -62.37
C THR A 602 -18.56 -6.46 -61.82
N ALA A 603 -19.14 -7.32 -62.66
CA ALA A 603 -20.04 -8.39 -62.24
C ALA A 603 -19.34 -9.52 -61.45
N TYR A 604 -18.13 -9.93 -61.83
CA TYR A 604 -17.42 -11.04 -61.16
C TYR A 604 -16.72 -10.59 -59.88
N VAL A 605 -16.16 -9.38 -59.89
CA VAL A 605 -15.58 -8.76 -58.69
C VAL A 605 -16.67 -8.53 -57.64
N GLY A 606 -17.86 -8.05 -58.05
CA GLY A 606 -18.99 -7.87 -57.16
C GLY A 606 -19.49 -9.17 -56.50
N ILE A 607 -19.57 -10.27 -57.26
CA ILE A 607 -19.96 -11.58 -56.72
C ILE A 607 -18.90 -12.13 -55.77
N GLY A 608 -17.61 -11.98 -56.10
CA GLY A 608 -16.51 -12.42 -55.22
C GLY A 608 -16.50 -11.67 -53.90
N LEU A 609 -16.72 -10.35 -53.94
CA LEU A 609 -16.90 -9.53 -52.75
C LEU A 609 -18.10 -9.98 -51.93
N THR A 610 -19.25 -10.30 -52.55
CA THR A 610 -20.45 -10.80 -51.83
C THR A 610 -20.17 -12.10 -51.05
N TYR A 611 -19.32 -12.99 -51.56
CA TYR A 611 -18.94 -14.21 -50.85
C TYR A 611 -17.98 -13.95 -49.69
N LEU A 612 -17.02 -13.04 -49.86
CA LEU A 612 -16.13 -12.60 -48.78
C LEU A 612 -16.92 -11.86 -47.69
N ASP A 613 -17.86 -11.01 -48.07
CA ASP A 613 -18.81 -10.31 -47.20
C ASP A 613 -19.69 -11.30 -46.41
N GLY A 614 -19.89 -12.51 -46.94
CA GLY A 614 -20.57 -13.63 -46.28
C GLY A 614 -19.67 -14.53 -45.43
N GLY A 615 -18.39 -14.18 -45.22
CA GLY A 615 -17.44 -14.90 -44.37
C GLY A 615 -16.65 -16.03 -45.07
N MET A 616 -16.66 -16.10 -46.40
CA MET A 616 -15.86 -17.09 -47.15
C MET A 616 -14.38 -16.73 -47.11
N SER A 617 -13.49 -17.71 -46.89
CA SER A 617 -12.05 -17.46 -46.93
C SER A 617 -11.56 -17.18 -48.37
N TYR A 618 -10.45 -16.44 -48.52
CA TYR A 618 -9.83 -16.23 -49.83
C TYR A 618 -9.43 -17.55 -50.52
N GLN A 619 -9.07 -18.59 -49.76
CA GLN A 619 -8.73 -19.91 -50.30
C GLN A 619 -9.97 -20.62 -50.86
N ASP A 620 -11.10 -20.52 -50.18
CA ASP A 620 -12.37 -21.11 -50.62
C ASP A 620 -12.92 -20.37 -51.84
N LEU A 621 -12.81 -19.03 -51.85
CA LEU A 621 -13.16 -18.21 -52.99
C LEU A 621 -12.31 -18.58 -54.22
N MET A 622 -11.01 -18.79 -54.03
CA MET A 622 -10.10 -19.23 -55.09
C MET A 622 -10.46 -20.62 -55.62
N LEU A 623 -10.75 -21.57 -54.73
CA LEU A 623 -11.15 -22.93 -55.13
C LEU A 623 -12.47 -22.92 -55.92
N LEU A 624 -13.43 -22.10 -55.49
CA LEU A 624 -14.69 -21.89 -56.19
C LEU A 624 -14.45 -21.31 -57.60
N ALA A 625 -13.58 -20.31 -57.72
CA ALA A 625 -13.19 -19.70 -58.99
C ALA A 625 -12.52 -20.71 -59.94
N LEU A 626 -11.57 -21.51 -59.45
CA LEU A 626 -10.86 -22.52 -60.23
C LEU A 626 -11.81 -23.63 -60.72
N ASN A 627 -12.68 -24.13 -59.85
CA ASN A 627 -13.70 -25.12 -60.22
C ASN A 627 -14.67 -24.60 -61.27
N ALA A 628 -15.01 -23.31 -61.23
CA ALA A 628 -15.85 -22.68 -62.24
C ALA A 628 -15.14 -22.53 -63.60
N LYS A 629 -13.82 -22.33 -63.62
CA LYS A 629 -13.03 -22.10 -64.84
C LYS A 629 -12.54 -23.39 -65.52
N LEU A 630 -12.02 -24.33 -64.73
CA LEU A 630 -11.40 -25.56 -65.21
C LEU A 630 -12.28 -26.81 -65.02
N GLY A 631 -13.39 -26.69 -64.29
CA GLY A 631 -14.19 -27.84 -63.84
C GLY A 631 -13.61 -28.48 -62.58
N THR A 632 -14.31 -29.46 -62.03
CA THR A 632 -13.85 -30.20 -60.83
C THR A 632 -12.78 -31.23 -61.19
N GLY A 633 -11.74 -31.36 -60.36
CA GLY A 633 -10.70 -32.38 -60.53
C GLY A 633 -9.62 -32.06 -61.58
N PHE A 634 -9.37 -30.77 -61.83
CA PHE A 634 -8.29 -30.32 -62.72
C PHE A 634 -6.91 -30.80 -62.24
N SER A 635 -6.00 -31.08 -63.18
CA SER A 635 -4.66 -31.54 -62.84
C SER A 635 -3.74 -30.41 -62.42
N ASN A 636 -2.64 -30.72 -61.70
CA ASN A 636 -1.59 -29.75 -61.39
C ASN A 636 -1.04 -29.07 -62.66
N THR A 637 -1.00 -29.81 -63.77
CA THR A 637 -0.57 -29.30 -65.08
C THR A 637 -1.55 -28.27 -65.64
N ASP A 638 -2.86 -28.51 -65.49
CA ASP A 638 -3.90 -27.57 -65.94
C ASP A 638 -3.84 -26.26 -65.14
N LEU A 639 -3.64 -26.36 -63.82
CA LEU A 639 -3.48 -25.22 -62.93
C LEU A 639 -2.25 -24.38 -63.29
N VAL A 640 -1.08 -25.00 -63.40
CA VAL A 640 0.18 -24.30 -63.69
C VAL A 640 0.12 -23.62 -65.06
N ASN A 641 -0.42 -24.29 -66.08
CA ASN A 641 -0.60 -23.69 -67.40
C ASN A 641 -1.54 -22.48 -67.37
N LEU A 642 -2.67 -22.59 -66.65
CA LEU A 642 -3.64 -21.48 -66.53
C LEU A 642 -3.03 -20.27 -65.84
N LEU A 643 -2.45 -20.46 -64.65
CA LEU A 643 -1.88 -19.37 -63.86
C LEU A 643 -0.72 -18.69 -64.60
N TYR A 644 0.20 -19.49 -65.16
CA TYR A 644 1.36 -18.97 -65.87
C TYR A 644 0.96 -18.21 -67.14
N TYR A 645 0.01 -18.74 -67.92
CA TYR A 645 -0.51 -18.05 -69.10
C TYR A 645 -1.18 -16.72 -68.75
N ASN A 646 -1.97 -16.68 -67.67
CA ASN A 646 -2.66 -15.45 -67.25
C ASN A 646 -1.71 -14.40 -66.64
N LEU A 647 -0.54 -14.82 -66.15
CA LEU A 647 0.49 -13.94 -65.57
C LEU A 647 1.41 -13.32 -66.62
N VAL A 648 1.82 -14.09 -67.64
CA VAL A 648 2.86 -13.66 -68.61
C VAL A 648 2.45 -13.77 -70.08
N ASP A 649 1.18 -14.06 -70.38
CA ASP A 649 0.59 -14.19 -71.72
C ASP A 649 1.28 -15.25 -72.63
N VAL A 650 2.03 -16.19 -72.03
CA VAL A 650 2.67 -17.33 -72.72
C VAL A 650 2.61 -18.60 -71.86
N LEU A 651 2.68 -19.78 -72.49
CA LEU A 651 2.76 -21.05 -71.75
C LEU A 651 4.15 -21.22 -71.10
N PRO A 652 4.23 -21.93 -69.95
CA PRO A 652 5.49 -22.18 -69.27
C PRO A 652 6.45 -23.02 -70.11
N SER A 653 7.76 -22.83 -69.90
CA SER A 653 8.77 -23.73 -70.46
C SER A 653 8.60 -25.13 -69.86
N ALA A 654 9.09 -26.17 -70.55
CA ALA A 654 9.03 -27.55 -70.05
C ALA A 654 9.72 -27.72 -68.68
N VAL A 655 10.74 -26.90 -68.40
CA VAL A 655 11.46 -26.89 -67.13
C VAL A 655 10.60 -26.27 -66.02
N ASP A 656 9.98 -25.12 -66.28
CA ASP A 656 9.13 -24.43 -65.30
C ASP A 656 7.85 -25.23 -65.00
N LEU A 657 7.24 -25.81 -66.04
CA LEU A 657 6.07 -26.66 -65.89
C LEU A 657 6.38 -27.88 -65.02
N GLY A 658 7.52 -28.54 -65.26
CA GLY A 658 7.96 -29.69 -64.47
C GLY A 658 8.27 -29.33 -63.01
N TYR A 659 8.87 -28.16 -62.76
CA TYR A 659 9.16 -27.68 -61.42
C TYR A 659 7.89 -27.42 -60.61
N TRP A 660 6.99 -26.58 -61.12
CA TRP A 660 5.79 -26.17 -60.40
C TRP A 660 4.79 -27.32 -60.20
N THR A 661 4.61 -28.17 -61.21
CA THR A 661 3.80 -29.40 -61.05
C THR A 661 4.45 -30.36 -60.04
N GLY A 662 5.78 -30.42 -59.99
CA GLY A 662 6.54 -31.14 -58.97
C GLY A 662 6.31 -30.61 -57.56
N THR A 663 6.33 -29.29 -57.35
CA THR A 663 6.10 -28.65 -56.04
C THR A 663 4.68 -28.87 -55.50
N LEU A 664 3.69 -28.92 -56.38
CA LEU A 664 2.32 -29.29 -56.02
C LEU A 664 2.21 -30.78 -55.68
N THR A 665 2.94 -31.63 -56.41
CA THR A 665 2.92 -33.09 -56.19
C THR A 665 3.66 -33.49 -54.91
N SER A 666 4.69 -32.74 -54.51
CA SER A 666 5.39 -32.94 -53.24
C SER A 666 4.62 -32.41 -52.02
N GLY A 667 3.49 -31.72 -52.23
CA GLY A 667 2.70 -31.10 -51.17
C GLY A 667 3.35 -29.87 -50.54
N GLN A 668 4.40 -29.32 -51.16
CA GLN A 668 5.03 -28.09 -50.68
C GLN A 668 4.08 -26.89 -50.78
N PHE A 669 3.21 -26.91 -51.79
CA PHE A 669 2.07 -26.01 -51.91
C PHE A 669 0.82 -26.82 -52.25
N THR A 670 -0.32 -26.37 -51.74
CA THR A 670 -1.64 -26.81 -52.24
C THR A 670 -1.97 -26.09 -53.55
N GLN A 671 -2.88 -26.66 -54.33
CA GLN A 671 -3.38 -26.01 -55.55
C GLN A 671 -3.96 -24.61 -55.27
N THR A 672 -4.65 -24.46 -54.14
CA THR A 672 -5.23 -23.18 -53.69
C THR A 672 -4.17 -22.18 -53.22
N SER A 673 -3.20 -22.61 -52.42
CA SER A 673 -2.13 -21.72 -51.93
C SER A 673 -1.23 -21.23 -53.07
N LEU A 674 -0.90 -22.09 -54.05
CA LEU A 674 -0.12 -21.68 -55.22
C LEU A 674 -0.88 -20.65 -56.07
N ALA A 675 -2.20 -20.81 -56.22
CA ALA A 675 -3.03 -19.88 -56.96
C ALA A 675 -3.19 -18.53 -56.24
N VAL A 676 -3.34 -18.53 -54.92
CA VAL A 676 -3.37 -17.30 -54.10
C VAL A 676 -2.02 -16.58 -54.18
N MET A 677 -0.91 -17.32 -54.12
CA MET A 677 0.43 -16.77 -54.28
C MET A 677 0.65 -16.16 -55.68
N ALA A 678 0.13 -16.80 -56.72
CA ALA A 678 0.17 -16.28 -58.10
C ALA A 678 -0.65 -14.98 -58.28
N ALA A 679 -1.61 -14.71 -57.39
CA ALA A 679 -2.39 -13.47 -57.40
C ALA A 679 -1.68 -12.29 -56.69
N ASP A 680 -0.62 -12.55 -55.90
CA ASP A 680 0.17 -11.49 -55.28
C ASP A 680 1.23 -10.95 -56.26
N HIS A 681 1.03 -9.70 -56.70
CA HIS A 681 1.82 -9.04 -57.74
C HIS A 681 3.14 -8.43 -57.24
N SER A 682 3.57 -8.74 -56.01
CA SER A 682 4.95 -8.49 -55.53
C SER A 682 6.01 -9.25 -56.37
N LEU A 683 5.56 -10.21 -57.19
CA LEU A 683 6.34 -10.91 -58.21
C LEU A 683 6.16 -10.24 -59.59
N ASN A 684 7.11 -9.40 -60.00
CA ASN A 684 7.21 -8.93 -61.39
C ASN A 684 8.04 -9.90 -62.25
N THR A 685 8.11 -9.67 -63.56
CA THR A 685 8.84 -10.50 -64.56
C THR A 685 10.34 -10.70 -64.29
N ALA A 686 10.93 -9.98 -63.32
CA ALA A 686 12.30 -10.20 -62.86
C ALA A 686 12.43 -11.14 -61.65
N ASN A 687 11.33 -11.43 -60.94
CA ASN A 687 11.31 -12.20 -59.68
C ASN A 687 10.68 -13.60 -59.79
N ILE A 688 10.26 -14.03 -60.98
CA ILE A 688 9.92 -15.45 -61.26
C ILE A 688 11.22 -16.21 -61.61
N ASN A 689 12.27 -16.04 -60.81
CA ASN A 689 13.47 -16.86 -60.85
C ASN A 689 13.94 -17.08 -59.41
N LEU A 690 14.42 -18.30 -59.15
CA LEU A 690 14.66 -19.04 -57.89
C LEU A 690 15.37 -18.31 -56.73
N THR A 691 15.73 -17.04 -56.84
CA THR A 691 16.45 -16.28 -55.80
C THR A 691 15.57 -15.31 -55.01
N GLY A 692 14.40 -14.89 -55.50
CA GLY A 692 13.51 -13.98 -54.78
C GLY A 692 12.72 -14.62 -53.62
N LEU A 693 12.45 -15.93 -53.69
CA LEU A 693 11.57 -16.65 -52.74
C LEU A 693 12.28 -17.12 -51.46
N ALA A 694 13.60 -17.00 -51.37
CA ALA A 694 14.35 -17.34 -50.16
C ALA A 694 14.37 -16.21 -49.11
N GLN A 695 13.83 -15.02 -49.42
CA GLN A 695 13.91 -13.84 -48.53
C GLN A 695 12.58 -13.42 -47.89
N THR A 696 11.43 -13.99 -48.27
CA THR A 696 10.15 -13.53 -47.69
C THR A 696 9.84 -14.16 -46.34
N GLY A 697 10.48 -15.24 -45.92
CA GLY A 697 10.33 -15.81 -44.56
C GLY A 697 8.90 -16.27 -44.18
N ILE A 698 7.91 -16.16 -45.07
CA ILE A 698 6.53 -16.54 -44.81
C ILE A 698 6.34 -18.00 -45.20
N VAL A 699 6.17 -18.85 -44.18
CA VAL A 699 5.66 -20.21 -44.34
C VAL A 699 4.14 -20.11 -44.31
N TYR A 700 3.49 -20.27 -45.45
CA TYR A 700 2.05 -20.50 -45.49
C TYR A 700 1.82 -21.98 -45.13
N THR A 701 1.36 -22.22 -43.90
CA THR A 701 0.94 -23.54 -43.42
C THR A 701 -0.38 -23.98 -44.03
#